data_AF-A0A0C3FSX5-F1
#
_entry.id   AF-A0A0C3FSX5-F1
#
_cell.length_a   1.000
_cell.length_b   1.000
_cell.length_c   1.000
_cell.angle_alpha   90.00
_cell.angle_beta   90.00
_cell.angle_gamma   90.00
#
_symmetry.space_group_name_H-M   'P 1'
#
loop_
_entity.id
_entity.type
_entity.pdbx_description
1 polymer ?
#
loop_
_entity_poly.entity_id
_entity_poly.type
_entity_poly.pdbx_seq_one_letter_code
_entity_poly.pdbx_strand_id
1 'polypeptide(L)'
;MGQYWLFINLDKRQCFSWPAKLGEFLFDGSPEDLIRLFEHQTEAFLHQHLDLHALSIFLDREDTPDSWIGDRIICLGDDPQTDLPKGLLSSSEQVELNETGNNSTRMGLFEFAETKFSKPKHERSYLRSRKSPAQNSRMRVLRNLSKHEYVREDAIKVDATMKLVGDSPMVERIGLGEVILSRICWSTDDNCAMRYDGNIHRGVWAGDRFDITTIDQVEFSDGGMAWTDVSVEVASEITAIWVSEYGNQWLDYKMLDATPDYLHLPKQCSRHELPGFGLPLDFEPHEGYTSYHWDPYSREIKHISHSSQSGPLYPNALYHKSAPMRLTPLRELTMMRVMNRLTEKGEWNIKIFDDTTIAKWKAEALSAPDIDITERMVTWCINELQYKAKKFQETGMITAYDGDIVKSDTTVPLTLRNTLKAAVAPLENVPEIYRDWGFDSNDIILDLIHPSLFPVVYGRTKILNDSVVGLDNCVEKCGDGVTLRSPSVHHTGRHHYNLEYQWLPCDVGFEDNRAKITSYINNLHPKAYKPLYEVIERIIELAIPLWNQTLTPLKSRHYNTPRINYDLYESDSDPDSLPEEPQAQQLPNESEGDHPEQNDDWESDTIVRPEPENFALPRWDLNDDGTQSNDEMRVDLKKEFSERSLQIIVKLANIHLTPEEPNYDGGEWHVEGRPNEHICATALYYYDSANITENCASFRQQSVATAEGFSYEHDYHDWFSEVFGCQQKGPVLQYVGDVPTNEGRLITFPNVFQHRVLPFQLLDKTKPGHRKVLTLYLVDPHIRIISSANVPCQQREWWAQEIRGQGLFQTLPAEIHNEVIRNVTEFPIGIDEAKDLRELMERDVFFH
;
A
#
# COMPACT_ATOMS: atom_id res chain seq x y z
N MET A 1 -1.12 12.63 24.72
CA MET A 1 -0.36 13.79 24.18
C MET A 1 0.88 13.90 25.05
N GLY A 2 2.08 13.73 24.51
CA GLY A 2 3.34 13.92 25.26
C GLY A 2 4.03 15.24 24.91
N GLN A 3 5.13 15.56 25.58
CA GLN A 3 5.96 16.75 25.36
C GLN A 3 7.07 16.50 24.30
N TYR A 4 7.49 17.53 23.56
CA TYR A 4 8.66 17.44 22.66
C TYR A 4 9.96 17.63 23.44
N TRP A 5 11.05 17.10 22.90
CA TRP A 5 12.35 17.08 23.58
C TRP A 5 13.44 17.61 22.65
N LEU A 6 14.32 18.45 23.19
CA LEU A 6 15.43 19.07 22.49
C LEU A 6 16.75 18.67 23.14
N PHE A 7 17.66 18.11 22.35
CA PHE A 7 18.98 17.70 22.78
C PHE A 7 19.95 18.88 22.59
N ILE A 8 20.60 19.33 23.66
CA ILE A 8 21.33 20.60 23.71
C ILE A 8 22.77 20.37 24.18
N ASN A 9 23.73 20.82 23.39
CA ASN A 9 25.12 21.04 23.80
C ASN A 9 25.31 22.54 24.09
N LEU A 10 25.46 22.88 25.37
CA LEU A 10 25.59 24.26 25.83
C LEU A 10 26.94 24.88 25.46
N ASP A 11 28.02 24.09 25.48
CA ASP A 11 29.37 24.59 25.27
C ASP A 11 29.63 24.94 23.78
N LYS A 12 29.06 24.14 22.87
CA LYS A 12 29.16 24.38 21.42
C LYS A 12 28.01 25.19 20.82
N ARG A 13 26.99 25.51 21.61
CA ARG A 13 25.74 26.13 21.12
C ARG A 13 25.15 25.34 19.95
N GLN A 14 24.99 24.04 20.17
CA GLN A 14 24.40 23.12 19.20
C GLN A 14 23.16 22.44 19.77
N CYS A 15 22.14 22.24 18.93
CA CYS A 15 20.97 21.45 19.32
C CYS A 15 20.34 20.70 18.15
N PHE A 16 19.60 19.64 18.47
CA PHE A 16 18.74 18.92 17.53
C PHE A 16 17.60 18.22 18.27
N SER A 17 16.55 17.83 17.55
CA SER A 17 15.41 17.07 18.07
C SER A 17 15.00 15.99 17.07
N TRP A 18 14.42 14.90 17.58
CA TRP A 18 13.72 13.92 16.74
C TRP A 18 12.26 14.36 16.54
N PRO A 19 11.63 14.10 15.39
CA PRO A 19 10.22 14.46 15.14
C PRO A 19 9.25 13.48 15.84
N ALA A 20 9.46 13.24 17.13
CA ALA A 20 8.76 12.23 17.94
C ALA A 20 8.79 12.61 19.44
N LYS A 21 7.98 11.92 20.26
CA LYS A 21 7.96 12.06 21.73
C LYS A 21 9.00 11.15 22.40
N LEU A 22 9.41 11.43 23.64
CA LEU A 22 10.46 10.65 24.32
C LEU A 22 10.17 9.14 24.36
N GLY A 23 8.95 8.74 24.70
CA GLY A 23 8.53 7.33 24.65
C GLY A 23 8.38 6.74 23.25
N GLU A 24 8.50 7.52 22.17
CA GLU A 24 8.50 7.01 20.80
C GLU A 24 9.94 6.75 20.33
N PHE A 25 10.88 7.67 20.60
CA PHE A 25 12.27 7.53 20.16
C PHE A 25 13.20 6.85 21.18
N LEU A 26 12.84 6.69 22.45
CA LEU A 26 13.67 5.95 23.40
C LEU A 26 13.74 4.44 23.06
N PHE A 27 12.70 3.90 22.42
CA PHE A 27 12.59 2.45 22.13
C PHE A 27 12.81 2.08 20.65
N ASP A 28 12.98 3.06 19.75
CA ASP A 28 13.15 2.81 18.31
C ASP A 28 14.62 2.61 17.89
N GLY A 29 15.57 2.79 18.82
CA GLY A 29 17.01 2.66 18.59
C GLY A 29 17.70 3.94 18.11
N SER A 30 16.97 5.06 17.98
CA SER A 30 17.53 6.39 17.71
C SER A 30 18.62 6.85 18.70
N PRO A 31 18.59 6.51 20.01
CA PRO A 31 19.60 6.98 20.95
C PRO A 31 21.00 6.45 20.66
N GLU A 32 21.14 5.34 19.94
CA GLU A 32 22.44 4.81 19.48
C GLU A 32 23.21 5.85 18.63
N ASP A 33 22.52 6.75 17.94
CA ASP A 33 23.14 7.83 17.16
C ASP A 33 23.98 8.78 18.04
N LEU A 34 23.67 8.88 19.35
CA LEU A 34 24.39 9.72 20.30
C LEU A 34 25.82 9.25 20.54
N ILE A 35 26.10 7.96 20.38
CA ILE A 35 27.39 7.36 20.70
C ILE A 35 28.53 8.04 19.94
N ARG A 36 28.31 8.39 18.68
CA ARG A 36 29.35 8.99 17.81
C ARG A 36 29.76 10.39 18.24
N LEU A 37 28.91 11.09 19.00
CA LEU A 37 29.23 12.40 19.56
C LEU A 37 30.20 12.30 20.74
N PHE A 38 30.23 11.16 21.44
CA PHE A 38 31.00 10.96 22.68
C PHE A 38 32.18 10.00 22.53
N GLU A 39 32.35 9.33 21.38
CA GLU A 39 33.40 8.34 21.17
C GLU A 39 34.71 8.96 20.63
N HIS A 40 35.84 8.60 21.25
CA HIS A 40 37.17 8.99 20.78
C HIS A 40 37.48 8.32 19.44
N GLN A 41 37.65 9.11 18.37
CA GLN A 41 38.03 8.59 17.06
C GLN A 41 39.44 8.00 17.12
N THR A 42 39.58 6.69 16.94
CA THR A 42 40.90 6.03 16.88
C THR A 42 41.45 6.04 15.46
N GLU A 43 42.68 6.54 15.28
CA GLU A 43 43.39 6.62 13.99
C GLU A 43 43.48 5.28 13.23
N ALA A 44 43.28 4.14 13.90
CA ALA A 44 43.29 2.81 13.28
C ALA A 44 42.12 2.57 12.30
N PHE A 45 41.03 3.33 12.40
CA PHE A 45 39.86 3.19 11.51
C PHE A 45 40.12 3.68 10.08
N LEU A 46 41.04 4.63 9.89
CA LEU A 46 41.32 5.25 8.60
C LEU A 46 42.15 4.36 7.66
N HIS A 47 42.88 3.38 8.18
CA HIS A 47 43.85 2.61 7.40
C HIS A 47 43.34 1.28 6.82
N GLN A 48 42.22 0.73 7.29
CA GLN A 48 41.76 -0.61 6.85
C GLN A 48 40.68 -0.62 5.77
N HIS A 49 39.99 0.51 5.49
CA HIS A 49 38.76 0.50 4.68
C HIS A 49 38.68 1.51 3.53
N LEU A 50 39.79 2.15 3.14
CA LEU A 50 39.79 3.06 2.00
C LEU A 50 40.89 2.67 0.99
N ASP A 51 40.47 2.45 -0.25
CA ASP A 51 41.34 2.27 -1.41
C ASP A 51 42.21 3.53 -1.59
N LEU A 52 43.40 3.40 -2.17
CA LEU A 52 44.39 4.49 -2.28
C LEU A 52 43.86 5.73 -3.04
N HIS A 53 42.77 5.58 -3.80
CA HIS A 53 42.08 6.65 -4.50
C HIS A 53 41.04 7.40 -3.64
N ALA A 54 40.57 6.81 -2.54
CA ALA A 54 39.67 7.46 -1.59
C ALA A 54 40.44 8.24 -0.50
N LEU A 55 41.69 7.87 -0.23
CA LEU A 55 42.61 8.61 0.65
C LEU A 55 42.95 10.01 0.11
N SER A 56 43.05 10.20 -1.21
CA SER A 56 43.32 11.54 -1.78
C SER A 56 42.11 12.48 -1.72
N ILE A 57 40.88 11.94 -1.66
CA ILE A 57 39.66 12.74 -1.48
C ILE A 57 39.46 13.06 0.00
N PHE A 58 39.86 12.17 0.91
CA PHE A 58 39.72 12.36 2.36
C PHE A 58 40.79 13.28 2.97
N LEU A 59 41.99 13.31 2.41
CA LEU A 59 43.10 14.12 2.96
C LEU A 59 43.03 15.61 2.59
N ASP A 60 42.03 16.04 1.80
CA ASP A 60 41.90 17.41 1.30
C ASP A 60 40.60 18.12 1.74
N ARG A 61 39.93 17.65 2.80
CA ARG A 61 38.75 18.33 3.38
C ARG A 61 38.78 18.40 4.91
N GLU A 62 38.39 19.57 5.42
CA GLU A 62 38.13 19.92 6.82
C GLU A 62 36.92 19.15 7.43
N ASP A 63 36.69 17.89 7.07
CA ASP A 63 35.51 17.08 7.42
C ASP A 63 35.77 16.14 8.63
N THR A 64 36.15 16.70 9.79
CA THR A 64 36.10 15.96 11.07
C THR A 64 34.70 16.07 11.69
N PRO A 65 34.05 14.96 12.12
CA PRO A 65 32.75 15.02 12.80
C PRO A 65 32.79 15.92 14.05
N ASP A 66 31.69 16.63 14.32
CA ASP A 66 31.56 17.42 15.55
C ASP A 66 31.59 16.48 16.77
N SER A 67 32.67 16.54 17.57
CA SER A 67 32.80 15.80 18.83
C SER A 67 32.20 16.61 20.00
N TRP A 68 31.35 16.00 20.82
CA TRP A 68 30.77 16.60 22.04
C TRP A 68 31.42 16.05 23.32
N ILE A 69 32.59 15.44 23.17
CA ILE A 69 33.35 14.86 24.28
C ILE A 69 33.68 15.93 25.30
N GLY A 70 33.22 15.71 26.53
CA GLY A 70 33.47 16.60 27.66
C GLY A 70 32.63 17.87 27.70
N ASP A 71 31.65 18.05 26.82
CA ASP A 71 30.75 19.22 26.82
C ASP A 71 29.54 19.03 27.77
N ARG A 72 28.90 20.13 28.20
CA ARG A 72 27.65 20.12 29.00
C ARG A 72 26.44 19.76 28.14
N ILE A 73 25.83 18.61 28.40
CA ILE A 73 24.72 18.07 27.61
C ILE A 73 23.44 17.93 28.43
N ILE A 74 22.31 18.32 27.86
CA ILE A 74 20.97 18.16 28.45
C ILE A 74 19.95 17.83 27.37
N CYS A 75 18.95 16.98 27.70
CA CYS A 75 17.77 16.76 26.87
C CYS A 75 16.58 17.43 27.56
N LEU A 76 16.08 18.54 27.01
CA LEU A 76 15.12 19.41 27.69
C LEU A 76 13.72 19.24 27.08
N GLY A 77 12.69 19.10 27.92
CA GLY A 77 11.29 19.10 27.50
C GLY A 77 10.77 20.50 27.12
N ASP A 78 9.72 20.56 26.29
CA ASP A 78 9.11 21.82 25.81
C ASP A 78 8.12 22.47 26.80
N ASP A 79 8.01 21.96 28.04
CA ASP A 79 7.17 22.57 29.07
C ASP A 79 7.67 23.98 29.45
N PRO A 80 6.86 25.04 29.23
CA PRO A 80 7.23 26.43 29.53
C PRO A 80 7.56 26.70 31.01
N GLN A 81 7.14 25.82 31.93
CA GLN A 81 7.40 25.96 33.36
C GLN A 81 8.68 25.26 33.82
N THR A 82 9.40 24.61 32.90
CA THR A 82 10.60 23.82 33.22
C THR A 82 11.67 24.66 33.89
N ASP A 83 12.00 24.27 35.13
CA ASP A 83 13.16 24.78 35.84
C ASP A 83 14.46 24.20 35.26
N LEU A 84 15.59 24.84 35.50
CA LEU A 84 16.89 24.34 35.02
C LEU A 84 17.70 23.69 36.17
N PRO A 85 18.48 22.62 35.90
CA PRO A 85 19.42 22.07 36.86
C PRO A 85 20.31 23.15 37.46
N LYS A 86 20.52 23.07 38.78
CA LYS A 86 21.33 24.06 39.51
C LYS A 86 22.76 24.07 38.98
N GLY A 87 23.22 25.25 38.57
CA GLY A 87 24.58 25.43 38.04
C GLY A 87 24.76 25.04 36.57
N LEU A 88 23.67 24.71 35.85
CA LEU A 88 23.72 24.40 34.42
C LEU A 88 24.28 25.58 33.60
N LEU A 89 23.75 26.79 33.84
CA LEU A 89 24.13 28.01 33.15
C LEU A 89 25.09 28.85 34.00
N SER A 90 26.10 29.41 33.34
CA SER A 90 26.95 30.46 33.90
C SER A 90 26.16 31.77 34.06
N SER A 91 26.68 32.70 34.87
CA SER A 91 26.04 34.00 35.07
C SER A 91 25.87 34.80 33.77
N SER A 92 26.79 34.64 32.80
CA SER A 92 26.69 35.28 31.48
C SER A 92 25.61 34.63 30.60
N GLU A 93 25.55 33.30 30.57
CA GLU A 93 24.51 32.57 29.79
C GLU A 93 23.12 32.83 30.37
N GLN A 94 23.01 32.98 31.69
CA GLN A 94 21.75 33.33 32.34
C GLN A 94 21.28 34.75 31.98
N VAL A 95 22.21 35.70 31.81
CA VAL A 95 21.89 37.07 31.35
C VAL A 95 21.46 37.04 29.88
N GLU A 96 22.18 36.34 29.02
CA GLU A 96 21.86 36.18 27.60
C GLU A 96 20.45 35.59 27.39
N LEU A 97 20.11 34.54 28.15
CA LEU A 97 18.77 33.95 28.11
C LEU A 97 17.69 34.96 28.54
N ASN A 98 17.97 35.81 29.52
CA ASN A 98 17.03 36.80 30.04
C ASN A 98 16.87 38.04 29.14
N GLU A 99 17.88 38.41 28.36
CA GLU A 99 17.87 39.61 27.50
C GLU A 99 17.11 39.41 26.18
N THR A 100 16.81 38.16 25.80
CA THR A 100 16.24 37.81 24.48
C THR A 100 14.70 37.79 24.47
N GLY A 101 14.03 38.09 25.60
CA GLY A 101 12.56 38.08 25.72
C GLY A 101 11.90 39.41 25.37
N ASN A 102 10.83 39.39 24.56
CA ASN A 102 9.94 40.56 24.38
C ASN A 102 9.19 40.87 25.69
N ASN A 103 8.84 42.15 25.89
CA ASN A 103 8.32 42.80 27.12
C ASN A 103 7.07 42.19 27.82
N SER A 104 6.64 40.97 27.50
CA SER A 104 5.53 40.29 28.19
C SER A 104 5.72 38.80 28.51
N THR A 105 6.79 38.12 28.06
CA THR A 105 7.05 36.70 28.39
C THR A 105 8.55 36.40 28.36
N ARG A 106 9.10 35.83 29.45
CA ARG A 106 10.49 35.32 29.47
C ARG A 106 10.59 34.09 28.56
N MET A 107 11.57 34.07 27.66
CA MET A 107 11.87 32.92 26.78
C MET A 107 12.61 31.84 27.59
N GLY A 108 12.17 30.58 27.48
CA GLY A 108 12.81 29.43 28.12
C GLY A 108 14.06 28.96 27.35
N LEU A 109 14.92 28.15 28.00
CA LEU A 109 16.13 27.61 27.35
C LEU A 109 15.82 26.76 26.11
N PHE A 110 14.69 26.05 26.10
CA PHE A 110 14.23 25.26 24.96
C PHE A 110 14.08 26.13 23.70
N GLU A 111 13.23 27.16 23.77
CA GLU A 111 12.95 28.08 22.66
C GLU A 111 14.19 28.91 22.28
N PHE A 112 15.00 29.29 23.27
CA PHE A 112 16.26 29.98 23.02
C PHE A 112 17.25 29.11 22.24
N ALA A 113 17.45 27.86 22.64
CA ALA A 113 18.35 26.94 21.94
C ALA A 113 17.81 26.63 20.53
N GLU A 114 16.52 26.31 20.39
CA GLU A 114 15.90 26.01 19.09
C GLU A 114 16.08 27.16 18.07
N THR A 115 16.04 28.41 18.53
CA THR A 115 16.17 29.59 17.66
C THR A 115 17.60 30.08 17.46
N LYS A 116 18.51 29.86 18.41
CA LYS A 116 19.87 30.45 18.41
C LYS A 116 20.99 29.44 18.22
N PHE A 117 20.78 28.17 18.53
CA PHE A 117 21.83 27.16 18.45
C PHE A 117 21.87 26.58 17.04
N SER A 118 23.07 26.25 16.60
CA SER A 118 23.28 25.63 15.29
C SER A 118 23.00 24.13 15.35
N LYS A 119 22.69 23.52 14.20
CA LYS A 119 22.66 22.06 14.09
C LYS A 119 24.08 21.51 13.89
N PRO A 120 24.41 20.32 14.42
CA PRO A 120 25.69 19.67 14.14
C PRO A 120 25.83 19.34 12.63
N LYS A 121 27.05 19.44 12.09
CA LYS A 121 27.32 19.53 10.63
C LYS A 121 26.93 18.33 9.74
N HIS A 122 26.35 17.23 10.25
CA HIS A 122 26.13 16.00 9.48
C HIS A 122 24.82 15.24 9.77
N GLU A 123 23.71 15.96 9.96
CA GLU A 123 22.40 15.40 10.36
C GLU A 123 21.78 14.37 9.38
N ARG A 124 22.24 14.24 8.12
CA ARG A 124 21.51 13.41 7.12
C ARG A 124 22.26 12.30 6.38
N SER A 125 23.60 12.28 6.31
CA SER A 125 24.31 11.26 5.50
C SER A 125 25.05 10.20 6.30
N TYR A 126 25.34 10.41 7.58
CA TYR A 126 26.19 9.50 8.36
C TYR A 126 25.43 8.54 9.28
N LEU A 127 24.15 8.81 9.60
CA LEU A 127 23.36 8.04 10.58
C LEU A 127 22.63 6.82 9.99
N ARG A 128 22.67 6.60 8.66
CA ARG A 128 22.06 5.42 8.00
C ARG A 128 23.04 4.36 7.51
N SER A 129 24.31 4.44 7.90
CA SER A 129 25.29 3.39 7.62
C SER A 129 25.23 2.30 8.70
N ARG A 130 24.33 1.33 8.53
CA ARG A 130 24.32 0.08 9.30
C ARG A 130 25.47 -0.80 8.82
N LYS A 131 26.56 -0.77 9.58
CA LYS A 131 27.47 -1.90 9.86
C LYS A 131 28.47 -1.41 10.92
N SER A 132 28.20 -1.71 12.19
CA SER A 132 29.27 -1.71 13.19
C SER A 132 30.31 -2.73 12.72
N PRO A 133 31.56 -2.33 12.44
CA PRO A 133 32.58 -3.28 12.05
C PRO A 133 32.88 -4.22 13.21
N ALA A 134 33.30 -5.43 12.85
CA ALA A 134 33.60 -6.54 13.75
C ALA A 134 34.29 -6.09 15.04
N GLN A 135 33.74 -6.57 16.16
CA GLN A 135 34.28 -6.56 17.52
C GLN A 135 35.79 -6.28 17.57
N ASN A 136 36.15 -5.02 17.80
CA ASN A 136 37.40 -4.76 18.50
C ASN A 136 37.24 -5.37 19.89
N SER A 137 38.14 -6.30 20.25
CA SER A 137 38.13 -7.17 21.43
C SER A 137 38.21 -6.43 22.80
N ARG A 138 37.81 -5.16 22.92
CA ARG A 138 37.93 -4.34 24.13
C ARG A 138 36.58 -3.79 24.58
N MET A 139 36.29 -3.93 25.88
CA MET A 139 35.03 -3.51 26.51
C MET A 139 34.87 -1.98 26.50
N ARG A 140 33.78 -1.46 25.96
CA ARG A 140 33.47 -0.01 25.97
C ARG A 140 32.76 0.39 27.27
N VAL A 141 32.99 1.64 27.67
CA VAL A 141 32.41 2.26 28.85
C VAL A 141 31.99 3.69 28.54
N LEU A 142 30.82 4.09 29.02
CA LEU A 142 30.39 5.48 29.07
C LEU A 142 30.86 6.08 30.40
N ARG A 143 31.61 7.18 30.36
CA ARG A 143 32.06 7.89 31.56
C ARG A 143 31.30 9.20 31.71
N ASN A 144 30.79 9.44 32.91
CA ASN A 144 30.37 10.75 33.36
C ASN A 144 31.58 11.45 34.00
N LEU A 145 32.17 12.40 33.26
CA LEU A 145 33.35 13.15 33.65
C LEU A 145 33.06 14.16 34.77
N SER A 146 31.80 14.54 34.98
CA SER A 146 31.41 15.50 36.03
C SER A 146 31.32 14.82 37.39
N LYS A 147 30.89 13.55 37.43
CA LYS A 147 30.69 12.79 38.67
C LYS A 147 31.76 11.73 38.94
N HIS A 148 32.63 11.44 37.97
CA HIS A 148 33.57 10.32 38.01
C HIS A 148 32.87 8.97 38.18
N GLU A 149 31.76 8.80 37.45
CA GLU A 149 30.99 7.55 37.36
C GLU A 149 31.16 6.93 35.97
N TYR A 150 31.04 5.61 35.85
CA TYR A 150 31.03 4.94 34.55
C TYR A 150 30.05 3.78 34.49
N VAL A 151 29.60 3.48 33.25
CA VAL A 151 28.72 2.37 32.91
C VAL A 151 29.41 1.51 31.87
N ARG A 152 29.50 0.20 32.12
CA ARG A 152 30.01 -0.77 31.15
C ARG A 152 28.93 -1.18 30.15
N GLU A 153 29.31 -1.25 28.88
CA GLU A 153 28.37 -1.64 27.81
C GLU A 153 27.86 -3.08 27.97
N ASP A 154 28.70 -4.01 28.45
CA ASP A 154 28.29 -5.39 28.67
C ASP A 154 27.23 -5.52 29.75
N ALA A 155 27.36 -4.77 30.85
CA ALA A 155 26.44 -4.80 31.99
C ALA A 155 25.01 -4.39 31.62
N ILE A 156 24.83 -3.62 30.55
CA ILE A 156 23.53 -3.21 30.01
C ILE A 156 22.94 -4.30 29.09
N LYS A 157 23.78 -5.18 28.53
CA LYS A 157 23.40 -6.30 27.66
C LYS A 157 23.12 -7.60 28.42
N VAL A 158 23.12 -7.58 29.76
CA VAL A 158 22.85 -8.75 30.62
C VAL A 158 21.57 -8.52 31.43
N ASP A 159 20.75 -9.56 31.62
CA ASP A 159 19.53 -9.45 32.42
C ASP A 159 19.81 -9.20 33.92
N ALA A 160 18.76 -8.91 34.69
CA ALA A 160 18.81 -8.73 36.15
C ALA A 160 19.30 -9.98 36.94
N THR A 161 19.58 -11.11 36.27
CA THR A 161 20.12 -12.35 36.85
C THR A 161 21.54 -12.68 36.36
N MET A 162 22.20 -11.77 35.64
CA MET A 162 23.56 -11.91 35.07
C MET A 162 23.71 -13.10 34.09
N LYS A 163 22.65 -13.46 33.35
CA LYS A 163 22.76 -14.44 32.25
C LYS A 163 22.96 -13.75 30.91
N LEU A 164 23.91 -14.25 30.11
CA LEU A 164 24.04 -13.91 28.69
C LEU A 164 22.77 -14.36 27.97
N VAL A 165 21.98 -13.42 27.46
CA VAL A 165 20.76 -13.69 26.69
C VAL A 165 21.12 -13.63 25.21
N GLY A 166 21.12 -14.79 24.54
CA GLY A 166 21.31 -14.87 23.09
C GLY A 166 20.03 -14.51 22.34
N ASP A 167 20.18 -13.66 21.32
CA ASP A 167 19.27 -13.43 20.19
C ASP A 167 17.90 -12.76 20.45
N SER A 168 17.76 -11.87 21.45
CA SER A 168 16.56 -11.00 21.56
C SER A 168 16.76 -9.66 20.82
N PRO A 169 15.95 -9.34 19.79
CA PRO A 169 16.06 -8.09 19.03
C PRO A 169 15.85 -6.83 19.86
N MET A 170 15.14 -6.93 20.99
CA MET A 170 14.96 -5.81 21.91
C MET A 170 16.24 -5.49 22.69
N VAL A 171 16.98 -6.53 23.08
CA VAL A 171 18.24 -6.38 23.83
C VAL A 171 19.34 -5.81 22.94
N GLU A 172 19.35 -6.14 21.64
CA GLU A 172 20.28 -5.54 20.68
C GLU A 172 20.10 -4.02 20.50
N ARG A 173 18.92 -3.48 20.82
CA ARG A 173 18.64 -2.03 20.77
C ARG A 173 19.03 -1.28 22.04
N ILE A 174 19.43 -1.97 23.11
CA ILE A 174 19.82 -1.31 24.35
C ILE A 174 21.35 -1.18 24.37
N GLY A 175 21.80 0.06 24.23
CA GLY A 175 23.21 0.43 24.22
C GLY A 175 23.52 1.56 25.20
N LEU A 176 24.70 2.15 25.03
CA LEU A 176 25.12 3.31 25.81
C LEU A 176 24.32 4.57 25.45
N GLY A 177 23.70 4.62 24.27
CA GLY A 177 22.84 5.73 23.84
C GLY A 177 21.59 5.87 24.71
N GLU A 178 20.90 4.76 24.97
CA GLU A 178 19.71 4.70 25.83
C GLU A 178 20.04 5.08 27.28
N VAL A 179 21.24 4.70 27.75
CA VAL A 179 21.76 5.10 29.06
C VAL A 179 21.96 6.61 29.14
N ILE A 180 22.60 7.22 28.14
CA ILE A 180 22.77 8.69 28.10
C ILE A 180 21.40 9.35 28.13
N LEU A 181 20.52 8.98 27.20
CA LEU A 181 19.24 9.65 27.04
C LEU A 181 18.36 9.54 28.30
N SER A 182 18.24 8.35 28.89
CA SER A 182 17.45 8.13 30.11
C SER A 182 17.95 8.92 31.32
N ARG A 183 19.25 9.27 31.36
CA ARG A 183 19.87 9.94 32.50
C ARG A 183 20.02 11.45 32.32
N ILE A 184 19.82 12.02 31.13
CA ILE A 184 19.99 13.48 30.89
C ILE A 184 18.68 14.23 30.59
N CYS A 185 17.54 13.55 30.55
CA CYS A 185 16.24 14.17 30.32
C CYS A 185 15.84 15.09 31.49
N TRP A 186 15.35 16.29 31.20
CA TRP A 186 14.90 17.26 32.19
C TRP A 186 13.61 17.99 31.76
N SER A 187 12.55 17.90 32.57
CA SER A 187 11.29 18.64 32.41
C SER A 187 10.52 18.74 33.74
N THR A 188 9.73 19.79 33.94
CA THR A 188 8.72 19.85 35.02
C THR A 188 7.47 19.03 34.74
N ASP A 189 7.19 18.72 33.48
CA ASP A 189 6.13 17.82 33.06
C ASP A 189 6.63 16.36 33.13
N ASP A 190 5.94 15.52 33.90
CA ASP A 190 6.27 14.10 34.07
C ASP A 190 5.77 13.23 32.89
N ASN A 191 5.04 13.82 31.94
CA ASN A 191 4.49 13.12 30.79
C ASN A 191 5.55 12.88 29.69
N CYS A 192 6.23 11.73 29.80
CA CYS A 192 7.25 11.29 28.85
C CYS A 192 6.71 10.47 27.67
N ALA A 193 5.38 10.38 27.48
CA ALA A 193 4.75 9.52 26.47
C ALA A 193 5.15 8.03 26.52
N MET A 194 5.46 7.52 27.73
CA MET A 194 5.78 6.11 27.99
C MET A 194 5.04 5.64 29.25
N ARG A 195 4.96 4.32 29.45
CA ARG A 195 4.31 3.73 30.63
C ARG A 195 5.14 3.80 31.92
N TYR A 196 6.42 4.12 31.80
CA TYR A 196 7.33 4.25 32.93
C TYR A 196 6.93 5.43 33.83
N ASP A 197 6.67 5.16 35.11
CA ASP A 197 6.27 6.14 36.13
C ASP A 197 7.46 6.65 36.97
N GLY A 198 8.69 6.31 36.58
CA GLY A 198 9.90 6.79 37.25
C GLY A 198 10.33 8.19 36.82
N ASN A 199 11.41 8.67 37.44
CA ASN A 199 11.88 10.05 37.32
C ASN A 199 12.78 10.30 36.09
N ILE A 200 12.46 9.70 34.94
CA ILE A 200 13.25 9.89 33.71
C ILE A 200 13.26 11.37 33.26
N HIS A 201 12.18 12.10 33.50
CA HIS A 201 12.08 13.55 33.28
C HIS A 201 12.93 14.39 34.25
N ARG A 202 13.58 13.78 35.25
CA ARG A 202 14.51 14.42 36.21
C ARG A 202 15.85 13.67 36.24
N GLY A 203 16.40 13.47 35.06
CA GLY A 203 17.65 12.76 34.82
C GLY A 203 18.80 13.26 35.70
N VAL A 204 19.43 12.34 36.41
CA VAL A 204 20.50 12.65 37.38
C VAL A 204 21.77 13.18 36.73
N TRP A 205 21.95 12.99 35.42
CA TRP A 205 23.10 13.46 34.66
C TRP A 205 22.77 14.64 33.73
N ALA A 206 21.59 15.26 33.87
CA ALA A 206 21.22 16.43 33.08
C ALA A 206 22.19 17.60 33.32
N GLY A 207 22.91 18.02 32.27
CA GLY A 207 23.93 19.06 32.34
C GLY A 207 25.35 18.58 32.59
N ASP A 208 25.57 17.28 32.76
CA ASP A 208 26.89 16.69 32.96
C ASP A 208 27.68 16.57 31.64
N ARG A 209 28.92 16.08 31.76
CA ARG A 209 29.93 15.94 30.70
C ARG A 209 30.29 14.48 30.50
N PHE A 210 30.38 14.02 29.25
CA PHE A 210 30.55 12.59 28.94
C PHE A 210 31.63 12.29 27.91
N ASP A 211 32.14 11.07 27.96
CA ASP A 211 32.85 10.43 26.85
C ASP A 211 32.65 8.90 26.83
N ILE A 212 32.98 8.28 25.71
CA ILE A 212 32.97 6.83 25.53
C ILE A 212 34.40 6.37 25.23
N THR A 213 34.89 5.45 26.06
CA THR A 213 36.23 4.89 25.96
C THR A 213 36.22 3.39 26.28
N THR A 214 37.40 2.77 26.47
CA THR A 214 37.55 1.38 26.87
C THR A 214 37.79 1.25 28.38
N ILE A 215 37.37 0.14 28.99
CA ILE A 215 37.58 -0.13 30.43
C ILE A 215 39.04 0.02 30.86
N ASP A 216 39.99 -0.38 30.00
CA ASP A 216 41.42 -0.21 30.27
C ASP A 216 41.76 1.27 30.55
N GLN A 217 41.14 2.23 29.87
CA GLN A 217 41.42 3.66 30.12
C GLN A 217 40.82 4.16 31.44
N VAL A 218 39.76 3.53 31.95
CA VAL A 218 39.27 3.79 33.31
C VAL A 218 40.24 3.21 34.35
N GLU A 219 40.83 2.05 34.07
CA GLU A 219 41.80 1.39 34.93
C GLU A 219 43.19 2.05 34.91
N PHE A 220 43.57 2.68 33.78
CA PHE A 220 44.92 3.23 33.53
C PHE A 220 45.03 4.79 33.54
N SER A 221 43.93 5.57 33.57
CA SER A 221 43.94 7.05 33.58
C SER A 221 42.76 7.62 34.40
N ASP A 222 42.83 8.69 35.21
CA ASP A 222 43.62 9.91 35.20
C ASP A 222 44.12 10.29 36.62
N GLY A 223 45.43 10.45 36.82
CA GLY A 223 45.99 11.18 37.98
C GLY A 223 45.71 10.63 39.40
N GLY A 224 45.17 9.42 39.55
CA GLY A 224 44.85 8.82 40.85
C GLY A 224 43.44 9.11 41.39
N MET A 225 42.52 9.61 40.56
CA MET A 225 41.09 9.73 40.93
C MET A 225 40.38 8.38 40.86
N ALA A 226 39.52 8.09 41.84
CA ALA A 226 38.74 6.85 41.91
C ALA A 226 37.42 7.00 41.14
N TRP A 227 37.23 6.17 40.11
CA TRP A 227 35.99 6.06 39.35
C TRP A 227 34.99 5.12 40.04
N THR A 228 33.71 5.48 40.00
CA THR A 228 32.62 4.66 40.56
C THR A 228 31.88 3.90 39.45
N ASP A 229 31.80 2.59 39.56
CA ASP A 229 31.01 1.75 38.66
C ASP A 229 29.52 1.77 39.06
N VAL A 230 28.69 2.40 38.23
CA VAL A 230 27.23 2.49 38.44
C VAL A 230 26.45 1.55 37.52
N SER A 231 27.12 0.63 36.84
CA SER A 231 26.52 -0.21 35.80
C SER A 231 25.31 -1.02 36.27
N VAL A 232 25.33 -1.55 37.49
CA VAL A 232 24.24 -2.38 38.04
C VAL A 232 22.98 -1.56 38.31
N GLU A 233 23.15 -0.35 38.84
CA GLU A 233 22.04 0.57 39.10
C GLU A 233 21.38 0.98 37.79
N VAL A 234 22.19 1.39 36.82
CA VAL A 234 21.74 1.84 35.50
C VAL A 234 21.06 0.68 34.73
N ALA A 235 21.64 -0.52 34.74
CA ALA A 235 21.03 -1.70 34.13
C ALA A 235 19.65 -2.01 34.73
N SER A 236 19.50 -1.84 36.05
CA SER A 236 18.23 -2.07 36.75
C SER A 236 17.17 -1.05 36.36
N GLU A 237 17.56 0.22 36.20
CA GLU A 237 16.67 1.29 35.74
C GLU A 237 16.22 1.10 34.29
N ILE A 238 17.16 0.83 33.38
CA ILE A 238 16.85 0.51 31.98
C ILE A 238 15.92 -0.71 31.91
N THR A 239 16.18 -1.75 32.70
CA THR A 239 15.28 -2.90 32.79
C THR A 239 13.88 -2.47 33.25
N ALA A 240 13.76 -1.61 34.26
CA ALA A 240 12.47 -1.14 34.75
C ALA A 240 11.70 -0.31 33.70
N ILE A 241 12.41 0.54 32.95
CA ILE A 241 11.83 1.31 31.84
C ILE A 241 11.27 0.34 30.77
N TRP A 242 12.03 -0.67 30.36
CA TRP A 242 11.62 -1.62 29.33
C TRP A 242 10.50 -2.56 29.81
N VAL A 243 10.55 -3.01 31.07
CA VAL A 243 9.47 -3.80 31.69
C VAL A 243 8.17 -3.00 31.77
N SER A 244 8.23 -1.70 32.05
CA SER A 244 7.03 -0.87 32.15
C SER A 244 6.31 -0.75 30.81
N GLU A 245 7.05 -0.69 29.71
CA GLU A 245 6.50 -0.54 28.36
C GLU A 245 5.99 -1.89 27.81
N TYR A 246 6.82 -2.94 27.93
CA TYR A 246 6.63 -4.23 27.25
C TYR A 246 6.24 -5.41 28.18
N GLY A 247 6.16 -5.18 29.49
CA GLY A 247 5.82 -6.19 30.50
C GLY A 247 6.99 -7.11 30.89
N ASN A 248 6.74 -8.06 31.80
CA ASN A 248 7.77 -8.95 32.36
C ASN A 248 8.38 -9.95 31.36
N GLN A 249 7.81 -10.07 30.15
CA GLN A 249 8.30 -10.93 29.07
C GLN A 249 8.94 -10.11 27.93
N TRP A 250 9.36 -8.87 28.20
CA TRP A 250 9.99 -7.99 27.19
C TRP A 250 11.23 -8.61 26.53
N LEU A 251 11.92 -9.52 27.21
CA LEU A 251 13.05 -10.28 26.66
C LEU A 251 12.62 -11.30 25.58
N ASP A 252 11.41 -11.85 25.69
CA ASP A 252 10.81 -12.79 24.71
C ASP A 252 10.02 -12.05 23.61
N TYR A 253 9.92 -10.74 23.73
CA TYR A 253 9.16 -9.88 22.84
C TYR A 253 9.93 -9.75 21.52
N LYS A 254 9.49 -10.50 20.51
CA LYS A 254 9.91 -10.26 19.13
C LYS A 254 9.25 -8.95 18.69
N MET A 255 10.02 -7.85 18.68
CA MET A 255 9.56 -6.58 18.14
C MET A 255 9.05 -6.79 16.71
N LEU A 256 7.74 -6.66 16.54
CA LEU A 256 7.02 -6.67 15.27
C LEU A 256 7.04 -5.30 14.56
N ASP A 257 7.80 -4.33 15.08
CA ASP A 257 8.07 -3.06 14.41
C ASP A 257 9.57 -2.73 14.44
N ALA A 258 10.23 -3.00 13.33
CA ALA A 258 11.40 -2.27 12.88
C ALA A 258 11.17 -1.98 11.40
N THR A 259 11.55 -0.79 10.95
CA THR A 259 11.81 -0.45 9.54
C THR A 259 12.26 -1.67 8.73
N PRO A 260 11.78 -1.84 7.47
CA PRO A 260 11.92 -3.09 6.72
C PRO A 260 13.39 -3.36 6.35
N ASP A 261 14.13 -3.91 7.31
CA ASP A 261 15.36 -4.63 7.04
C ASP A 261 14.92 -6.03 6.64
N TYR A 262 14.89 -6.24 5.33
CA TYR A 262 14.64 -7.46 4.57
C TYR A 262 15.53 -8.68 4.94
N LEU A 263 16.11 -8.72 6.14
CA LEU A 263 17.18 -9.65 6.54
C LEU A 263 16.74 -10.76 7.50
N HIS A 264 15.52 -10.71 8.07
CA HIS A 264 15.04 -11.74 9.02
C HIS A 264 13.65 -12.33 8.72
N LEU A 265 13.06 -12.04 7.56
CA LEU A 265 11.94 -12.85 7.08
C LEU A 265 12.45 -14.30 6.86
N PRO A 266 11.63 -15.33 7.13
CA PRO A 266 12.05 -16.70 6.86
C PRO A 266 12.46 -16.79 5.39
N LYS A 267 13.71 -17.16 5.13
CA LYS A 267 14.16 -17.45 3.75
C LYS A 267 13.34 -18.58 3.12
N GLN A 268 12.69 -19.38 3.97
CA GLN A 268 11.87 -20.54 3.64
C GLN A 268 10.58 -20.49 4.46
N CYS A 269 9.42 -20.40 3.79
CA CYS A 269 8.10 -20.60 4.41
C CYS A 269 7.46 -21.88 3.89
N SER A 270 6.82 -22.62 4.78
CA SER A 270 6.01 -23.78 4.38
C SER A 270 4.77 -23.32 3.59
N ARG A 271 4.20 -24.19 2.75
CA ARG A 271 2.90 -23.91 2.07
C ARG A 271 1.78 -23.51 3.05
N HIS A 272 1.90 -23.94 4.29
CA HIS A 272 0.90 -23.77 5.33
C HIS A 272 1.12 -22.49 6.14
N GLU A 273 2.25 -21.79 5.96
CA GLU A 273 2.47 -20.47 6.54
C GLU A 273 1.97 -19.42 5.55
N LEU A 274 0.92 -18.70 5.93
CA LEU A 274 0.19 -17.75 5.12
C LEU A 274 -0.02 -16.45 5.92
N PRO A 275 -0.24 -15.30 5.27
CA PRO A 275 -0.65 -14.08 5.97
C PRO A 275 -1.86 -14.34 6.86
N GLY A 276 -1.77 -13.99 8.14
CA GLY A 276 -2.79 -14.28 9.15
C GLY A 276 -2.77 -15.71 9.72
N PHE A 277 -1.85 -16.58 9.26
CA PHE A 277 -1.64 -17.93 9.78
C PHE A 277 -0.17 -18.36 9.67
N GLY A 278 0.62 -18.07 10.71
CA GLY A 278 2.06 -18.34 10.73
C GLY A 278 2.90 -17.18 10.19
N LEU A 279 2.32 -16.30 9.35
CA LEU A 279 2.92 -15.04 8.92
C LEU A 279 2.11 -13.82 9.40
N PRO A 280 2.74 -12.64 9.53
CA PRO A 280 2.03 -11.38 9.74
C PRO A 280 0.96 -11.15 8.67
N LEU A 281 -0.10 -10.43 9.04
CA LEU A 281 -1.22 -10.17 8.13
C LEU A 281 -0.82 -9.26 6.96
N ASP A 282 0.12 -8.36 7.20
CA ASP A 282 0.71 -7.43 6.21
C ASP A 282 1.99 -7.98 5.58
N PHE A 283 2.21 -9.30 5.63
CA PHE A 283 3.37 -9.94 5.01
C PHE A 283 3.44 -9.63 3.51
N GLU A 284 4.59 -9.13 3.07
CA GLU A 284 4.92 -8.92 1.65
C GLU A 284 6.10 -9.83 1.25
N PRO A 285 6.03 -10.53 0.10
CA PRO A 285 7.15 -11.27 -0.45
C PRO A 285 8.36 -10.36 -0.71
N HIS A 286 9.57 -10.87 -0.51
CA HIS A 286 10.84 -10.13 -0.66
C HIS A 286 11.87 -10.93 -1.46
N GLU A 287 12.93 -10.25 -1.92
CA GLU A 287 13.95 -10.86 -2.78
C GLU A 287 14.67 -12.03 -2.08
N GLY A 288 14.71 -13.19 -2.74
CA GLY A 288 15.32 -14.41 -2.18
C GLY A 288 14.40 -15.24 -1.29
N TYR A 289 13.13 -14.85 -1.14
CA TYR A 289 12.08 -15.65 -0.51
C TYR A 289 11.90 -16.98 -1.27
N THR A 290 11.73 -18.11 -0.57
CA THR A 290 11.31 -19.37 -1.19
C THR A 290 10.10 -19.97 -0.46
N SER A 291 9.16 -20.50 -1.23
CA SER A 291 7.96 -21.14 -0.72
C SER A 291 7.84 -22.57 -1.23
N TYR A 292 7.39 -23.47 -0.37
CA TYR A 292 7.09 -24.85 -0.77
C TYR A 292 5.65 -24.96 -1.24
N HIS A 293 5.40 -25.61 -2.38
CA HIS A 293 4.05 -25.87 -2.89
C HIS A 293 3.83 -27.36 -3.06
N TRP A 294 2.64 -27.85 -2.74
CA TRP A 294 2.29 -29.25 -3.02
C TRP A 294 1.57 -29.31 -4.37
N ASP A 295 2.25 -29.91 -5.34
CA ASP A 295 1.69 -30.09 -6.66
C ASP A 295 0.68 -31.26 -6.61
N PRO A 296 -0.62 -31.01 -6.78
CA PRO A 296 -1.63 -32.05 -6.71
C PRO A 296 -1.50 -33.09 -7.84
N TYR A 297 -0.82 -32.75 -8.94
CA TYR A 297 -0.65 -33.63 -10.10
C TYR A 297 0.53 -34.57 -9.92
N SER A 298 1.72 -34.03 -9.63
CA SER A 298 2.90 -34.86 -9.36
C SER A 298 2.86 -35.53 -7.98
N ARG A 299 2.01 -35.02 -7.06
CA ARG A 299 1.97 -35.43 -5.66
C ARG A 299 3.34 -35.27 -4.98
N GLU A 300 4.01 -34.18 -5.29
CA GLU A 300 5.32 -33.82 -4.74
C GLU A 300 5.32 -32.39 -4.20
N ILE A 301 6.20 -32.12 -3.23
CA ILE A 301 6.45 -30.77 -2.74
C ILE A 301 7.48 -30.11 -3.67
N LYS A 302 7.06 -29.10 -4.42
CA LYS A 302 7.92 -28.27 -5.27
C LYS A 302 8.50 -27.10 -4.48
N HIS A 303 9.77 -26.79 -4.74
CA HIS A 303 10.47 -25.65 -4.17
C HIS A 303 10.40 -24.47 -5.14
N ILE A 304 9.67 -23.42 -4.77
CA ILE A 304 9.47 -22.23 -5.61
C ILE A 304 10.40 -21.12 -5.11
N SER A 305 11.37 -20.74 -5.94
CA SER A 305 12.28 -19.63 -5.66
C SER A 305 11.68 -18.33 -6.19
N HIS A 306 11.46 -17.36 -5.30
CA HIS A 306 11.10 -15.98 -5.68
C HIS A 306 12.40 -15.24 -6.00
N SER A 307 12.95 -15.54 -7.17
CA SER A 307 14.11 -14.82 -7.71
C SER A 307 13.73 -13.37 -8.03
N SER A 308 14.73 -12.49 -8.20
CA SER A 308 14.53 -11.11 -8.68
C SER A 308 13.72 -10.98 -9.98
N GLN A 309 13.51 -12.08 -10.72
CA GLN A 309 12.67 -12.12 -11.93
C GLN A 309 11.16 -12.18 -11.62
N SER A 310 10.73 -12.62 -10.42
CA SER A 310 9.31 -12.64 -10.07
C SER A 310 8.77 -11.28 -9.68
N GLY A 311 9.58 -10.22 -9.55
CA GLY A 311 9.06 -8.86 -9.30
C GLY A 311 8.35 -8.65 -7.94
N PRO A 312 8.06 -7.39 -7.58
CA PRO A 312 7.26 -7.04 -6.40
C PRO A 312 5.77 -7.33 -6.62
N LEU A 313 4.97 -7.23 -5.55
CA LEU A 313 3.51 -7.19 -5.68
C LEU A 313 3.07 -6.13 -6.69
N TYR A 314 2.02 -6.44 -7.45
CA TYR A 314 1.39 -5.49 -8.35
C TYR A 314 0.82 -4.30 -7.54
N PRO A 315 0.90 -3.06 -8.05
CA PRO A 315 0.27 -1.92 -7.43
C PRO A 315 -1.24 -2.11 -7.23
N ASN A 316 -1.76 -1.55 -6.14
CA ASN A 316 -3.18 -1.59 -5.80
C ASN A 316 -3.56 -0.30 -5.07
N ALA A 317 -4.76 0.23 -5.36
CA ALA A 317 -5.25 1.49 -4.80
C ALA A 317 -5.43 1.47 -3.27
N LEU A 318 -5.52 0.28 -2.65
CA LEU A 318 -5.67 0.09 -1.22
C LEU A 318 -4.36 0.21 -0.43
N TYR A 319 -3.19 0.23 -1.09
CA TYR A 319 -1.90 0.38 -0.39
C TYR A 319 -1.34 1.81 -0.54
N HIS A 320 -1.17 2.49 0.60
CA HIS A 320 -0.68 3.88 0.69
C HIS A 320 0.71 4.13 0.03
N LYS A 321 1.51 3.09 -0.21
CA LYS A 321 2.87 3.21 -0.78
C LYS A 321 3.00 2.66 -2.21
N SER A 322 1.95 2.05 -2.79
CA SER A 322 2.05 1.44 -4.12
C SER A 322 1.46 2.32 -5.21
N ALA A 323 2.31 3.21 -5.73
CA ALA A 323 2.24 3.85 -7.05
C ALA A 323 0.93 4.60 -7.37
N PRO A 324 0.82 5.89 -7.02
CA PRO A 324 -0.23 6.72 -7.57
C PRO A 324 -0.06 6.78 -9.10
N MET A 325 -1.17 6.73 -9.85
CA MET A 325 -1.15 6.82 -11.30
C MET A 325 -0.55 8.17 -11.74
N ARG A 326 -0.03 8.23 -12.97
CA ARG A 326 0.41 9.50 -13.56
C ARG A 326 -0.75 10.50 -13.53
N LEU A 327 -0.44 11.76 -13.24
CA LEU A 327 -1.38 12.85 -13.44
C LEU A 327 -1.56 13.09 -14.95
N THR A 328 -2.76 12.85 -15.48
CA THR A 328 -3.03 12.83 -16.92
C THR A 328 -3.78 14.09 -17.34
N PRO A 329 -3.32 14.86 -18.34
CA PRO A 329 -4.06 16.03 -18.83
C PRO A 329 -5.49 15.70 -19.28
N LEU A 330 -6.44 16.61 -19.08
CA LEU A 330 -7.84 16.45 -19.49
C LEU A 330 -7.97 16.15 -20.99
N ARG A 331 -7.12 16.76 -21.82
CA ARG A 331 -7.06 16.50 -23.26
C ARG A 331 -6.62 15.07 -23.58
N GLU A 332 -5.66 14.52 -22.84
CA GLU A 332 -5.24 13.13 -23.01
C GLU A 332 -6.35 12.16 -22.58
N LEU A 333 -7.07 12.45 -21.48
CA LEU A 333 -8.28 11.71 -21.09
C LEU A 333 -9.37 11.78 -22.18
N THR A 334 -9.59 12.97 -22.76
CA THR A 334 -10.53 13.17 -23.86
C THR A 334 -10.17 12.32 -25.08
N MET A 335 -8.90 12.28 -25.47
CA MET A 335 -8.41 11.44 -26.57
C MET A 335 -8.77 9.96 -26.34
N MET A 336 -8.51 9.43 -25.15
CA MET A 336 -8.86 8.05 -24.80
C MET A 336 -10.37 7.79 -24.87
N ARG A 337 -11.19 8.71 -24.35
CA ARG A 337 -12.66 8.59 -24.42
C ARG A 337 -13.18 8.60 -25.86
N VAL A 338 -12.61 9.44 -26.74
CA VAL A 338 -12.95 9.45 -28.17
C VAL A 338 -12.57 8.13 -28.82
N MET A 339 -11.36 7.61 -28.57
CA MET A 339 -10.95 6.30 -29.09
C MET A 339 -11.86 5.18 -28.60
N ASN A 340 -12.20 5.17 -27.31
CA ASN A 340 -13.11 4.18 -26.75
C ASN A 340 -14.47 4.20 -27.47
N ARG A 341 -15.07 5.39 -27.68
CA ARG A 341 -16.31 5.55 -28.47
C ARG A 341 -16.19 5.05 -29.91
N LEU A 342 -15.07 5.31 -30.57
CA LEU A 342 -14.84 4.84 -31.94
C LEU A 342 -14.75 3.31 -32.00
N THR A 343 -14.12 2.67 -31.00
CA THR A 343 -14.02 1.20 -30.92
C THR A 343 -15.34 0.50 -30.61
N GLU A 344 -16.40 1.22 -30.20
CA GLU A 344 -17.75 0.67 -30.06
C GLU A 344 -18.49 0.59 -31.41
N LYS A 345 -18.01 1.28 -32.45
CA LYS A 345 -18.64 1.22 -33.77
C LYS A 345 -18.38 -0.15 -34.42
N GLY A 346 -19.41 -0.75 -35.01
CA GLY A 346 -19.28 -2.03 -35.70
C GLY A 346 -18.21 -2.00 -36.80
N GLU A 347 -17.33 -3.01 -36.81
CA GLU A 347 -16.21 -3.17 -37.75
C GLU A 347 -15.21 -2.00 -37.73
N TRP A 348 -15.05 -1.32 -36.59
CA TRP A 348 -14.12 -0.20 -36.45
C TRP A 348 -12.70 -0.56 -36.91
N ASN A 349 -12.26 -1.78 -36.61
CA ASN A 349 -10.93 -2.32 -36.91
C ASN A 349 -10.64 -2.47 -38.41
N ILE A 350 -11.68 -2.43 -39.25
CA ILE A 350 -11.55 -2.42 -40.71
C ILE A 350 -11.76 -1.00 -41.23
N LYS A 351 -12.79 -0.32 -40.72
CA LYS A 351 -13.20 1.03 -41.13
C LYS A 351 -12.19 2.12 -40.81
N ILE A 352 -11.31 1.90 -39.82
CA ILE A 352 -10.24 2.84 -39.46
C ILE A 352 -9.17 2.99 -40.56
N PHE A 353 -9.20 2.16 -41.61
CA PHE A 353 -8.31 2.26 -42.78
C PHE A 353 -9.00 2.83 -44.03
N ASP A 354 -10.28 3.20 -43.95
CA ASP A 354 -11.01 3.84 -45.04
C ASP A 354 -11.04 5.37 -44.87
N ASP A 355 -10.42 6.09 -45.80
CA ASP A 355 -10.28 7.55 -45.75
C ASP A 355 -11.63 8.27 -45.66
N THR A 356 -12.67 7.74 -46.31
CA THR A 356 -14.02 8.34 -46.26
C THR A 356 -14.60 8.24 -44.86
N THR A 357 -14.45 7.08 -44.22
CA THR A 357 -14.90 6.86 -42.85
C THR A 357 -14.08 7.66 -41.85
N ILE A 358 -12.75 7.75 -42.03
CA ILE A 358 -11.88 8.60 -41.21
C ILE A 358 -12.33 10.05 -41.29
N ALA A 359 -12.55 10.60 -42.48
CA ALA A 359 -13.00 11.98 -42.66
C ALA A 359 -14.33 12.24 -41.94
N LYS A 360 -15.26 11.28 -42.00
CA LYS A 360 -16.53 11.35 -41.28
C LYS A 360 -16.33 11.34 -39.75
N TRP A 361 -15.52 10.43 -39.22
CA TRP A 361 -15.25 10.35 -37.78
C TRP A 361 -14.50 11.57 -37.26
N LYS A 362 -13.59 12.15 -38.07
CA LYS A 362 -12.93 13.41 -37.75
C LYS A 362 -13.94 14.55 -37.62
N ALA A 363 -14.83 14.70 -38.61
CA ALA A 363 -15.88 15.71 -38.56
C ALA A 363 -16.83 15.52 -37.37
N GLU A 364 -17.22 14.27 -37.08
CA GLU A 364 -18.06 13.94 -35.93
C GLU A 364 -17.40 14.36 -34.61
N ALA A 365 -16.12 13.99 -34.40
CA ALA A 365 -15.38 14.33 -33.20
C ALA A 365 -15.19 15.86 -33.01
N LEU A 366 -14.84 16.59 -34.07
CA LEU A 366 -14.64 18.05 -34.02
C LEU A 366 -15.94 18.84 -33.84
N SER A 367 -17.08 18.25 -34.22
CA SER A 367 -18.40 18.86 -34.06
C SER A 367 -19.06 18.59 -32.71
N ALA A 368 -18.47 17.73 -31.87
CA ALA A 368 -19.07 17.32 -30.62
C ALA A 368 -19.11 18.50 -29.62
N PRO A 369 -20.30 18.91 -29.14
CA PRO A 369 -20.39 19.97 -28.14
C PRO A 369 -19.72 19.51 -26.84
N ASP A 370 -19.12 20.46 -26.12
CA ASP A 370 -18.58 20.26 -24.77
C ASP A 370 -17.39 19.27 -24.68
N ILE A 371 -16.68 19.04 -25.79
CA ILE A 371 -15.45 18.24 -25.83
C ILE A 371 -14.28 19.11 -26.32
N ASP A 372 -13.28 19.32 -25.46
CA ASP A 372 -12.02 19.96 -25.85
C ASP A 372 -11.15 18.98 -26.64
N ILE A 373 -11.30 19.01 -27.98
CA ILE A 373 -10.54 18.16 -28.89
C ILE A 373 -10.12 18.93 -30.15
N THR A 374 -8.84 18.84 -30.50
CA THR A 374 -8.26 19.52 -31.65
C THR A 374 -8.04 18.58 -32.84
N GLU A 375 -7.79 19.12 -34.03
CA GLU A 375 -7.50 18.31 -35.21
C GLU A 375 -6.24 17.44 -35.04
N ARG A 376 -5.24 17.94 -34.30
CA ARG A 376 -4.03 17.19 -33.94
C ARG A 376 -4.39 16.00 -33.04
N MET A 377 -5.18 16.21 -32.00
CA MET A 377 -5.66 15.15 -31.11
C MET A 377 -6.43 14.07 -31.87
N VAL A 378 -7.38 14.45 -32.72
CA VAL A 378 -8.15 13.45 -33.49
C VAL A 378 -7.24 12.68 -34.44
N THR A 379 -6.33 13.36 -35.15
CA THR A 379 -5.39 12.70 -36.06
C THR A 379 -4.50 11.71 -35.31
N TRP A 380 -4.04 12.08 -34.11
CA TRP A 380 -3.29 11.19 -33.23
C TRP A 380 -4.12 9.96 -32.82
N CYS A 381 -5.38 10.15 -32.40
CA CYS A 381 -6.30 9.06 -32.05
C CYS A 381 -6.50 8.08 -33.20
N ILE A 382 -6.67 8.57 -34.44
CA ILE A 382 -6.81 7.71 -35.62
C ILE A 382 -5.55 6.87 -35.84
N ASN A 383 -4.36 7.47 -35.73
CA ASN A 383 -3.10 6.76 -35.89
C ASN A 383 -2.92 5.65 -34.83
N GLU A 384 -3.23 5.93 -33.55
CA GLU A 384 -3.18 4.91 -32.50
C GLU A 384 -4.20 3.79 -32.76
N LEU A 385 -5.41 4.11 -33.20
CA LEU A 385 -6.43 3.11 -33.52
C LEU A 385 -6.05 2.24 -34.73
N GLN A 386 -5.41 2.79 -35.76
CA GLN A 386 -4.88 2.01 -36.89
C GLN A 386 -3.80 1.02 -36.44
N TYR A 387 -2.93 1.45 -35.51
CA TYR A 387 -1.95 0.58 -34.90
C TYR A 387 -2.61 -0.53 -34.06
N LYS A 388 -3.52 -0.15 -33.15
CA LYS A 388 -4.26 -1.09 -32.28
C LYS A 388 -5.13 -2.07 -33.06
N ALA A 389 -5.66 -1.68 -34.22
CA ALA A 389 -6.49 -2.53 -35.07
C ALA A 389 -5.76 -3.79 -35.55
N LYS A 390 -4.44 -3.73 -35.78
CA LYS A 390 -3.63 -4.90 -36.17
C LYS A 390 -3.59 -5.93 -35.05
N LYS A 391 -3.24 -5.50 -33.84
CA LYS A 391 -3.22 -6.36 -32.65
C LYS A 391 -4.61 -6.90 -32.31
N PHE A 392 -5.66 -6.10 -32.50
CA PHE A 392 -7.03 -6.53 -32.32
C PHE A 392 -7.43 -7.63 -33.31
N GLN A 393 -6.98 -7.59 -34.57
CA GLN A 393 -7.26 -8.66 -35.53
C GLN A 393 -6.62 -10.00 -35.14
N GLU A 394 -5.48 -9.97 -34.46
CA GLU A 394 -4.78 -11.17 -33.98
C GLU A 394 -5.38 -11.72 -32.69
N THR A 395 -5.80 -10.83 -31.78
CA THR A 395 -6.13 -11.20 -30.40
C THR A 395 -7.60 -11.09 -30.03
N GLY A 396 -8.37 -10.25 -30.75
CA GLY A 396 -9.71 -9.84 -30.37
C GLY A 396 -9.78 -8.89 -29.17
N MET A 397 -8.63 -8.39 -28.67
CA MET A 397 -8.54 -7.58 -27.46
C MET A 397 -8.17 -6.13 -27.77
N ILE A 398 -8.75 -5.18 -27.03
CA ILE A 398 -8.46 -3.75 -27.17
C ILE A 398 -8.40 -3.06 -25.81
N THR A 399 -7.39 -2.21 -25.60
CA THR A 399 -7.31 -1.33 -24.43
C THR A 399 -8.24 -0.13 -24.61
N ALA A 400 -9.16 0.07 -23.67
CA ALA A 400 -10.07 1.21 -23.61
C ALA A 400 -9.40 2.46 -22.99
N TYR A 401 -8.68 2.30 -21.88
CA TYR A 401 -8.01 3.38 -21.15
C TYR A 401 -6.65 2.91 -20.60
N ASP A 402 -5.74 3.86 -20.36
CA ASP A 402 -4.44 3.60 -19.74
C ASP A 402 -4.57 3.00 -18.33
N GLY A 403 -3.51 2.35 -17.85
CA GLY A 403 -3.61 1.31 -16.81
C GLY A 403 -4.19 0.00 -17.36
N ASP A 404 -4.26 -0.13 -18.69
CA ASP A 404 -4.77 -1.25 -19.48
C ASP A 404 -6.10 -1.81 -18.98
N ILE A 405 -7.15 -0.98 -19.02
CA ILE A 405 -8.53 -1.48 -19.02
C ILE A 405 -8.78 -2.15 -20.37
N VAL A 406 -8.77 -3.49 -20.42
CA VAL A 406 -8.89 -4.28 -21.65
C VAL A 406 -10.31 -4.79 -21.81
N LYS A 407 -10.84 -4.76 -23.03
CA LYS A 407 -12.15 -5.34 -23.37
C LYS A 407 -12.06 -6.25 -24.60
N SER A 408 -12.94 -7.24 -24.65
CA SER A 408 -13.13 -8.11 -25.81
C SER A 408 -14.58 -8.58 -25.91
N ASP A 409 -15.11 -8.54 -27.13
CA ASP A 409 -16.47 -9.02 -27.47
C ASP A 409 -16.45 -10.40 -28.13
N THR A 410 -15.27 -10.91 -28.48
CA THR A 410 -15.11 -12.15 -29.26
C THR A 410 -14.39 -13.26 -28.49
N THR A 411 -13.77 -12.94 -27.35
CA THR A 411 -12.95 -13.88 -26.57
C THR A 411 -13.78 -15.07 -26.06
N VAL A 412 -15.02 -14.86 -25.62
CA VAL A 412 -15.89 -15.94 -25.13
C VAL A 412 -16.87 -16.37 -26.23
N PRO A 413 -16.74 -17.61 -26.77
CA PRO A 413 -17.65 -18.08 -27.81
C PRO A 413 -19.10 -18.19 -27.34
N LEU A 414 -20.05 -17.93 -28.25
CA LEU A 414 -21.48 -18.04 -27.98
C LEU A 414 -21.88 -19.41 -27.41
N THR A 415 -21.24 -20.49 -27.86
CA THR A 415 -21.48 -21.85 -27.36
C THR A 415 -21.14 -21.96 -25.87
N LEU A 416 -19.96 -21.48 -25.45
CA LEU A 416 -19.53 -21.47 -24.05
C LEU A 416 -20.41 -20.56 -23.20
N ARG A 417 -20.83 -19.40 -23.74
CA ARG A 417 -21.80 -18.50 -23.09
C ARG A 417 -23.13 -19.19 -22.81
N ASN A 418 -23.65 -19.95 -23.77
CA ASN A 418 -24.89 -20.70 -23.58
C ASN A 418 -24.72 -21.85 -22.57
N THR A 419 -23.55 -22.52 -22.56
CA THR A 419 -23.21 -23.51 -21.53
C THR A 419 -23.16 -22.88 -20.14
N LEU A 420 -22.60 -21.67 -19.99
CA LEU A 420 -22.64 -20.92 -18.73
C LEU A 420 -24.08 -20.64 -18.29
N LYS A 421 -24.92 -20.09 -19.18
CA LYS A 421 -26.35 -19.84 -18.87
C LYS A 421 -27.04 -21.10 -18.36
N ALA A 422 -26.82 -22.24 -19.02
CA ALA A 422 -27.41 -23.53 -18.63
C ALA A 422 -26.85 -24.05 -17.29
N ALA A 423 -25.55 -23.86 -17.02
CA ALA A 423 -24.90 -24.32 -15.80
C ALA A 423 -25.26 -23.47 -14.57
N VAL A 424 -25.60 -22.18 -14.75
CA VAL A 424 -26.05 -21.26 -13.70
C VAL A 424 -27.54 -21.43 -13.38
N ALA A 425 -28.35 -21.86 -14.36
CA ALA A 425 -29.80 -21.99 -14.21
C ALA A 425 -30.27 -22.76 -12.95
N PRO A 426 -29.59 -23.81 -12.45
CA PRO A 426 -29.99 -24.47 -11.20
C PRO A 426 -29.79 -23.64 -9.92
N LEU A 427 -28.89 -22.63 -9.94
CA LEU A 427 -28.74 -21.66 -8.84
C LEU A 427 -29.80 -20.57 -8.92
N GLU A 428 -30.17 -20.15 -10.13
CA GLU A 428 -31.14 -19.09 -10.36
C GLU A 428 -32.60 -19.55 -10.16
N ASN A 429 -32.93 -20.77 -10.62
CA ASN A 429 -34.29 -21.29 -10.63
C ASN A 429 -34.65 -22.04 -9.33
N VAL A 430 -34.25 -21.47 -8.19
CA VAL A 430 -34.69 -21.94 -6.87
C VAL A 430 -36.07 -21.35 -6.53
N PRO A 431 -36.87 -22.02 -5.67
CA PRO A 431 -38.09 -21.42 -5.14
C PRO A 431 -37.82 -20.05 -4.52
N GLU A 432 -38.78 -19.13 -4.63
CA GLU A 432 -38.63 -17.72 -4.23
C GLU A 432 -38.12 -17.54 -2.80
N ILE A 433 -38.59 -18.37 -1.87
CA ILE A 433 -38.17 -18.38 -0.46
C ILE A 433 -36.67 -18.72 -0.25
N TYR A 434 -36.01 -19.29 -1.25
CA TYR A 434 -34.59 -19.65 -1.22
C TYR A 434 -33.73 -18.73 -2.08
N ARG A 435 -34.32 -17.72 -2.74
CA ARG A 435 -33.55 -16.71 -3.48
C ARG A 435 -32.79 -15.84 -2.48
N ASP A 436 -31.52 -15.60 -2.79
CA ASP A 436 -30.68 -14.74 -1.97
C ASP A 436 -30.58 -13.35 -2.59
N TRP A 437 -31.53 -12.50 -2.24
CA TRP A 437 -31.49 -11.09 -2.61
C TRP A 437 -30.39 -10.38 -1.81
N GLY A 438 -29.57 -9.59 -2.50
CA GLY A 438 -28.46 -8.85 -1.93
C GLY A 438 -28.95 -7.82 -0.90
N PHE A 439 -28.09 -7.51 0.06
CA PHE A 439 -28.39 -6.56 1.12
C PHE A 439 -28.73 -5.18 0.53
N ASP A 440 -29.74 -4.52 1.09
CA ASP A 440 -30.22 -3.18 0.70
C ASP A 440 -30.55 -3.02 -0.80
N SER A 441 -30.84 -4.12 -1.50
CA SER A 441 -31.07 -4.10 -2.95
C SER A 441 -32.54 -4.04 -3.37
N ASN A 442 -33.50 -3.95 -2.45
CA ASN A 442 -34.94 -3.97 -2.74
C ASN A 442 -35.36 -5.10 -3.70
N ASP A 443 -34.81 -6.31 -3.52
CA ASP A 443 -35.03 -7.47 -4.39
C ASP A 443 -34.65 -7.24 -5.87
N ILE A 444 -33.65 -6.38 -6.13
CA ILE A 444 -33.11 -6.11 -7.47
C ILE A 444 -31.86 -6.95 -7.76
N ILE A 445 -30.98 -7.15 -6.78
CA ILE A 445 -29.73 -7.90 -6.95
C ILE A 445 -29.90 -9.30 -6.39
N LEU A 446 -29.80 -10.32 -7.24
CA LEU A 446 -29.82 -11.73 -6.86
C LEU A 446 -28.38 -12.27 -6.82
N ASP A 447 -27.89 -12.57 -5.62
CA ASP A 447 -26.58 -13.17 -5.40
C ASP A 447 -26.66 -14.69 -5.58
N LEU A 448 -25.85 -15.23 -6.49
CA LEU A 448 -25.77 -16.67 -6.76
C LEU A 448 -24.50 -17.28 -6.19
N ILE A 449 -23.37 -16.56 -6.29
CA ILE A 449 -22.10 -16.87 -5.63
C ILE A 449 -21.58 -15.54 -5.09
N HIS A 450 -21.47 -15.40 -3.77
CA HIS A 450 -21.00 -14.16 -3.14
C HIS A 450 -19.77 -14.42 -2.26
N PRO A 451 -18.67 -13.67 -2.42
CA PRO A 451 -17.42 -13.94 -1.71
C PRO A 451 -17.50 -13.68 -0.20
N SER A 452 -18.41 -12.81 0.24
CA SER A 452 -18.67 -12.53 1.66
C SER A 452 -19.54 -13.59 2.36
N LEU A 453 -20.04 -14.60 1.65
CA LEU A 453 -20.73 -15.73 2.29
C LEU A 453 -19.71 -16.79 2.70
N PHE A 454 -19.77 -17.26 3.95
CA PHE A 454 -18.81 -18.22 4.51
C PHE A 454 -17.33 -17.79 4.36
N PRO A 455 -16.96 -16.54 4.69
CA PRO A 455 -15.58 -16.05 4.63
C PRO A 455 -14.72 -16.74 5.69
N VAL A 456 -13.42 -16.45 5.69
CA VAL A 456 -12.60 -16.68 6.89
C VAL A 456 -13.09 -15.74 7.98
N VAL A 457 -13.36 -16.27 9.17
CA VAL A 457 -13.65 -15.52 10.39
C VAL A 457 -12.53 -15.83 11.38
N TYR A 458 -11.65 -14.88 11.64
CA TYR A 458 -10.54 -15.09 12.57
C TYR A 458 -11.07 -15.34 13.99
N GLY A 459 -10.44 -16.26 14.71
CA GLY A 459 -10.93 -16.74 16.01
C GLY A 459 -11.97 -17.87 15.91
N ARG A 460 -12.47 -18.20 14.71
CA ARG A 460 -13.53 -19.20 14.53
C ARG A 460 -13.27 -20.23 13.44
N THR A 461 -12.85 -19.80 12.25
CA THR A 461 -12.61 -20.69 11.10
C THR A 461 -11.56 -21.75 11.42
N LYS A 462 -11.81 -22.98 10.95
CA LYS A 462 -10.89 -24.12 11.08
C LYS A 462 -9.96 -24.19 9.86
N ILE A 463 -8.66 -24.19 10.10
CA ILE A 463 -7.62 -24.27 9.07
C ILE A 463 -6.75 -25.51 9.27
N LEU A 464 -6.40 -26.17 8.18
CA LEU A 464 -5.46 -27.28 8.18
C LEU A 464 -4.02 -26.76 8.33
N ASN A 465 -3.27 -27.31 9.27
CA ASN A 465 -1.90 -26.86 9.60
C ASN A 465 -0.80 -27.59 8.83
N ASP A 466 -1.08 -28.77 8.28
CA ASP A 466 -0.08 -29.65 7.66
C ASP A 466 -0.57 -30.32 6.37
N SER A 467 -1.79 -30.00 5.92
CA SER A 467 -2.41 -30.59 4.74
C SER A 467 -3.34 -29.61 4.03
N VAL A 468 -3.81 -30.02 2.84
CA VAL A 468 -4.78 -29.26 2.03
C VAL A 468 -5.96 -30.14 1.62
N VAL A 469 -7.07 -29.51 1.26
CA VAL A 469 -8.24 -30.15 0.65
C VAL A 469 -8.36 -29.82 -0.82
N GLY A 470 -8.97 -30.74 -1.57
CA GLY A 470 -9.40 -30.53 -2.94
C GLY A 470 -10.92 -30.63 -3.08
N LEU A 471 -11.40 -30.74 -4.32
CA LEU A 471 -12.84 -30.78 -4.63
C LEU A 471 -13.56 -32.00 -4.01
N ASP A 472 -12.89 -33.14 -3.86
CA ASP A 472 -13.53 -34.40 -3.46
C ASP A 472 -13.68 -34.56 -1.94
N ASN A 473 -12.76 -33.99 -1.15
CA ASN A 473 -12.64 -34.21 0.29
C ASN A 473 -12.88 -32.94 1.14
N CYS A 474 -13.16 -31.79 0.54
CA CYS A 474 -13.40 -30.55 1.27
C CYS A 474 -14.61 -30.61 2.22
N VAL A 475 -15.64 -31.40 1.89
CA VAL A 475 -16.84 -31.57 2.73
C VAL A 475 -16.62 -32.58 3.84
N GLU A 476 -15.94 -33.70 3.54
CA GLU A 476 -15.63 -34.75 4.52
C GLU A 476 -14.77 -34.21 5.67
N LYS A 477 -13.83 -33.32 5.37
CA LYS A 477 -12.92 -32.69 6.35
C LYS A 477 -13.52 -31.46 7.05
N CYS A 478 -14.82 -31.21 6.92
CA CYS A 478 -15.45 -30.08 7.59
C CYS A 478 -15.24 -30.14 9.11
N GLY A 479 -14.63 -29.09 9.67
CA GLY A 479 -14.32 -29.01 11.11
C GLY A 479 -12.92 -29.50 11.48
N ASP A 480 -12.20 -30.15 10.58
CA ASP A 480 -10.82 -30.58 10.80
C ASP A 480 -9.86 -29.37 10.87
N GLY A 481 -8.76 -29.55 11.59
CA GLY A 481 -7.70 -28.55 11.73
C GLY A 481 -7.77 -27.75 13.03
N VAL A 482 -7.02 -26.64 13.07
CA VAL A 482 -6.92 -25.76 14.23
C VAL A 482 -7.78 -24.51 14.01
N THR A 483 -8.29 -23.92 15.09
CA THR A 483 -8.97 -22.61 14.99
C THR A 483 -7.94 -21.53 14.65
N LEU A 484 -8.19 -20.77 13.59
CA LEU A 484 -7.42 -19.58 13.24
C LEU A 484 -7.45 -18.59 14.40
N ARG A 485 -6.29 -18.06 14.79
CA ARG A 485 -6.20 -17.05 15.85
C ARG A 485 -6.59 -15.68 15.29
N SER A 486 -7.21 -14.84 16.13
CA SER A 486 -7.43 -13.43 15.80
C SER A 486 -6.08 -12.69 15.66
N PRO A 487 -5.83 -12.02 14.53
CA PRO A 487 -4.68 -11.14 14.37
C PRO A 487 -4.71 -10.02 15.43
N SER A 488 -3.56 -9.62 15.97
CA SER A 488 -3.49 -8.54 16.96
C SER A 488 -3.14 -7.19 16.31
N VAL A 489 -3.67 -6.09 16.85
CA VAL A 489 -3.49 -4.70 16.34
C VAL A 489 -2.02 -4.27 16.27
N HIS A 490 -1.15 -4.90 17.07
CA HIS A 490 0.31 -4.66 17.05
C HIS A 490 1.03 -5.25 15.83
N HIS A 491 0.29 -5.70 14.80
CA HIS A 491 0.83 -6.33 13.58
C HIS A 491 0.49 -5.54 12.33
N THR A 492 -0.11 -4.35 12.46
CA THR A 492 -0.47 -3.52 11.33
C THR A 492 -0.11 -2.08 11.64
N GLY A 493 1.11 -1.67 11.27
CA GLY A 493 1.42 -0.24 11.05
C GLY A 493 0.60 0.40 9.91
N ARG A 494 -0.45 -0.30 9.43
CA ARG A 494 -1.35 0.05 8.33
C ARG A 494 -2.78 -0.14 8.82
N HIS A 495 -3.51 0.97 9.05
CA HIS A 495 -4.92 0.99 9.47
C HIS A 495 -5.93 0.41 8.44
N HIS A 496 -5.50 -0.40 7.46
CA HIS A 496 -6.28 -0.78 6.29
C HIS A 496 -6.62 -2.28 6.19
N TYR A 497 -5.95 -3.14 6.96
CA TYR A 497 -6.27 -4.58 7.00
C TYR A 497 -7.44 -4.86 7.96
N ASN A 498 -8.33 -5.78 7.57
CA ASN A 498 -9.42 -6.26 8.40
C ASN A 498 -8.91 -7.36 9.36
N LEU A 499 -9.19 -7.23 10.66
CA LEU A 499 -8.74 -8.17 11.69
C LEU A 499 -9.77 -9.27 11.99
N GLU A 500 -10.95 -9.19 11.41
CA GLU A 500 -12.09 -10.07 11.70
C GLU A 500 -12.35 -11.06 10.55
N TYR A 501 -12.23 -10.60 9.30
CA TYR A 501 -12.63 -11.37 8.12
C TYR A 501 -11.63 -11.32 6.96
N GLN A 502 -11.64 -12.36 6.12
CA GLN A 502 -10.98 -12.41 4.80
C GLN A 502 -11.82 -13.23 3.83
N TRP A 503 -11.98 -12.80 2.57
CA TRP A 503 -12.57 -13.63 1.53
C TRP A 503 -11.71 -14.87 1.23
N LEU A 504 -12.38 -15.93 0.77
CA LEU A 504 -11.76 -17.24 0.56
C LEU A 504 -11.63 -17.54 -0.95
N PRO A 505 -10.44 -17.31 -1.56
CA PRO A 505 -10.21 -17.69 -2.96
C PRO A 505 -10.18 -19.21 -3.14
N CYS A 506 -10.36 -19.66 -4.38
CA CYS A 506 -10.02 -21.02 -4.81
C CYS A 506 -8.68 -21.08 -5.55
N ASP A 507 -8.01 -22.22 -5.47
CA ASP A 507 -6.73 -22.48 -6.12
C ASP A 507 -6.95 -22.98 -7.56
N VAL A 508 -6.25 -22.39 -8.53
CA VAL A 508 -6.34 -22.71 -9.95
C VAL A 508 -4.98 -23.13 -10.50
N GLY A 509 -4.81 -24.43 -10.73
CA GLY A 509 -3.61 -25.00 -11.34
C GLY A 509 -3.65 -24.98 -12.87
N PHE A 510 -2.55 -25.41 -13.48
CA PHE A 510 -2.42 -25.55 -14.93
C PHE A 510 -2.12 -27.01 -15.30
N GLU A 511 -3.04 -27.64 -16.04
CA GLU A 511 -2.90 -29.01 -16.53
C GLU A 511 -2.96 -28.99 -18.07
N ASP A 512 -1.93 -29.50 -18.75
CA ASP A 512 -1.80 -29.43 -20.22
C ASP A 512 -2.05 -28.02 -20.77
N ASN A 513 -1.52 -27.00 -20.09
CA ASN A 513 -1.73 -25.58 -20.40
C ASN A 513 -3.18 -25.07 -20.28
N ARG A 514 -4.06 -25.84 -19.63
CA ARG A 514 -5.45 -25.48 -19.32
C ARG A 514 -5.62 -25.13 -17.85
N ALA A 515 -6.43 -24.12 -17.57
CA ALA A 515 -6.75 -23.75 -16.19
C ALA A 515 -7.65 -24.80 -15.53
N LYS A 516 -7.32 -25.21 -14.31
CA LYS A 516 -8.06 -26.21 -13.53
C LYS A 516 -8.27 -25.76 -12.09
N ILE A 517 -9.52 -25.76 -11.65
CA ILE A 517 -9.86 -25.44 -10.27
C ILE A 517 -9.55 -26.66 -9.41
N THR A 518 -8.67 -26.49 -8.43
CA THR A 518 -8.14 -27.59 -7.60
C THR A 518 -8.74 -27.62 -6.18
N SER A 519 -9.25 -26.48 -5.69
CA SER A 519 -10.00 -26.36 -4.44
C SER A 519 -11.38 -25.75 -4.68
N TYR A 520 -12.33 -25.93 -3.75
CA TYR A 520 -13.72 -25.54 -3.98
C TYR A 520 -13.87 -24.01 -4.12
N ILE A 521 -14.74 -23.55 -5.01
CA ILE A 521 -15.21 -22.17 -5.05
C ILE A 521 -16.06 -21.93 -3.80
N ASN A 522 -15.74 -20.87 -3.05
CA ASN A 522 -16.49 -20.51 -1.87
C ASN A 522 -17.98 -20.31 -2.23
N ASN A 523 -18.85 -20.84 -1.37
CA ASN A 523 -20.29 -20.90 -1.60
C ASN A 523 -20.79 -21.71 -2.82
N LEU A 524 -19.98 -22.60 -3.42
CA LEU A 524 -20.42 -23.43 -4.55
C LEU A 524 -20.04 -24.91 -4.37
N HIS A 525 -21.05 -25.77 -4.19
CA HIS A 525 -20.80 -27.18 -3.89
C HIS A 525 -20.15 -27.91 -5.09
N PRO A 526 -18.94 -28.50 -4.94
CA PRO A 526 -18.17 -29.02 -6.08
C PRO A 526 -18.81 -30.23 -6.77
N LYS A 527 -19.40 -31.16 -6.01
CA LYS A 527 -20.09 -32.33 -6.58
C LYS A 527 -21.43 -31.97 -7.25
N ALA A 528 -22.23 -31.10 -6.63
CA ALA A 528 -23.56 -30.73 -7.14
C ALA A 528 -23.50 -29.83 -8.39
N TYR A 529 -22.50 -28.93 -8.46
CA TYR A 529 -22.37 -27.94 -9.53
C TYR A 529 -21.15 -28.17 -10.43
N LYS A 530 -20.73 -29.43 -10.60
CA LYS A 530 -19.58 -29.81 -11.45
C LYS A 530 -19.61 -29.17 -12.85
N PRO A 531 -20.75 -29.13 -13.59
CA PRO A 531 -20.79 -28.46 -14.89
C PRO A 531 -20.46 -26.96 -14.83
N LEU A 532 -20.79 -26.27 -13.74
CA LEU A 532 -20.48 -24.85 -13.58
C LEU A 532 -18.99 -24.64 -13.32
N TYR A 533 -18.34 -25.49 -12.53
CA TYR A 533 -16.89 -25.48 -12.36
C TYR A 533 -16.17 -25.64 -13.70
N GLU A 534 -16.57 -26.63 -14.52
CA GLU A 534 -15.95 -26.88 -15.83
C GLU A 534 -16.08 -25.68 -16.79
N VAL A 535 -17.21 -24.95 -16.73
CA VAL A 535 -17.40 -23.74 -17.54
C VAL A 535 -16.57 -22.57 -17.00
N ILE A 536 -16.51 -22.37 -15.68
CA ILE A 536 -15.70 -21.31 -15.06
C ILE A 536 -14.22 -21.51 -15.37
N GLU A 537 -13.70 -22.75 -15.33
CA GLU A 537 -12.33 -23.08 -15.75
C GLU A 537 -12.02 -22.59 -17.17
N ARG A 538 -12.95 -22.80 -18.10
CA ARG A 538 -12.81 -22.36 -19.49
C ARG A 538 -12.83 -20.84 -19.62
N ILE A 539 -13.64 -20.15 -18.81
CA ILE A 539 -13.69 -18.69 -18.80
C ILE A 539 -12.42 -18.10 -18.19
N ILE A 540 -11.92 -18.67 -17.09
CA ILE A 540 -10.63 -18.29 -16.49
C ILE A 540 -9.52 -18.40 -17.54
N GLU A 541 -9.48 -19.49 -18.30
CA GLU A 541 -8.48 -19.67 -19.34
C GLU A 541 -8.52 -18.59 -20.43
N LEU A 542 -9.72 -18.13 -20.77
CA LEU A 542 -9.93 -17.05 -21.73
C LEU A 542 -9.69 -15.66 -21.13
N ALA A 543 -9.80 -15.49 -19.81
CA ALA A 543 -9.49 -14.25 -19.09
C ALA A 543 -7.98 -14.04 -18.91
N ILE A 544 -7.19 -15.11 -18.81
CA ILE A 544 -5.74 -15.02 -18.60
C ILE A 544 -5.03 -14.14 -19.65
N PRO A 545 -5.24 -14.28 -20.97
CA PRO A 545 -4.62 -13.37 -21.95
C PRO A 545 -5.00 -11.90 -21.76
N LEU A 546 -6.23 -11.62 -21.33
CA LEU A 546 -6.67 -10.25 -21.03
C LEU A 546 -5.99 -9.73 -19.76
N TRP A 547 -5.87 -10.55 -18.71
CA TRP A 547 -5.10 -10.20 -17.50
C TRP A 547 -3.61 -9.99 -17.80
N ASN A 548 -3.01 -10.81 -18.65
CA ASN A 548 -1.63 -10.62 -19.10
C ASN A 548 -1.45 -9.21 -19.70
N GLN A 549 -2.35 -8.78 -20.58
CA GLN A 549 -2.32 -7.43 -21.14
C GLN A 549 -2.56 -6.37 -20.05
N THR A 550 -3.54 -6.59 -19.18
CA THR A 550 -3.90 -5.68 -18.06
C THR A 550 -2.75 -5.44 -17.08
N LEU A 551 -2.01 -6.49 -16.72
CA LEU A 551 -0.95 -6.46 -15.72
C LEU A 551 0.42 -6.10 -16.32
N THR A 552 0.59 -6.24 -17.63
CA THR A 552 1.86 -5.91 -18.31
C THR A 552 2.32 -4.50 -17.94
N PRO A 553 1.49 -3.43 -18.02
CA PRO A 553 1.88 -2.08 -17.61
C PRO A 553 2.30 -1.90 -16.16
N LEU A 554 1.93 -2.85 -15.29
CA LEU A 554 2.21 -2.77 -13.86
C LEU A 554 3.51 -3.47 -13.48
N LYS A 555 4.05 -4.34 -14.35
CA LYS A 555 5.28 -5.12 -14.09
C LYS A 555 6.56 -4.27 -14.17
N SER A 556 6.59 -3.18 -14.94
CA SER A 556 7.77 -2.29 -15.07
C SER A 556 7.38 -0.84 -14.83
N ARG A 557 8.03 -0.11 -13.92
CA ARG A 557 7.63 1.28 -13.61
C ARG A 557 7.91 2.31 -14.74
N HIS A 558 8.06 1.87 -15.99
CA HIS A 558 8.42 2.67 -17.17
C HIS A 558 7.29 2.72 -18.22
N TYR A 559 6.10 2.22 -17.89
CA TYR A 559 5.08 1.86 -18.88
C TYR A 559 4.25 2.99 -19.49
N ASN A 560 4.24 4.20 -18.93
CA ASN A 560 3.42 5.29 -19.46
C ASN A 560 4.29 6.28 -20.25
N THR A 561 4.43 6.06 -21.57
CA THR A 561 4.79 7.17 -22.46
C THR A 561 3.52 8.02 -22.63
N PRO A 562 3.54 9.29 -22.21
CA PRO A 562 2.41 10.18 -22.39
C PRO A 562 1.97 10.26 -23.86
N ARG A 563 0.67 10.34 -24.13
CA ARG A 563 0.18 10.85 -25.44
C ARG A 563 0.45 12.35 -25.56
N ILE A 564 0.42 13.04 -24.42
CA ILE A 564 0.70 14.45 -24.28
C ILE A 564 1.79 14.60 -23.23
N ASN A 565 3.01 14.97 -23.66
CA ASN A 565 4.05 15.31 -22.71
C ASN A 565 3.82 16.74 -22.19
N TYR A 566 3.81 16.88 -20.87
CA TYR A 566 3.58 18.17 -20.21
C TYR A 566 4.43 18.20 -18.94
N ASP A 567 5.71 18.48 -19.13
CA ASP A 567 6.72 18.53 -18.06
C ASP A 567 7.11 19.98 -17.69
N LEU A 568 6.71 20.98 -18.50
CA LEU A 568 7.07 22.40 -18.35
C LEU A 568 5.86 23.29 -18.69
N TYR A 569 5.58 24.29 -17.84
CA TYR A 569 4.60 25.34 -18.12
C TYR A 569 5.23 26.36 -19.08
N GLU A 570 4.59 26.61 -20.22
CA GLU A 570 4.97 27.66 -21.17
C GLU A 570 3.89 28.77 -21.09
N SER A 571 4.25 29.95 -20.55
CA SER A 571 3.45 31.17 -20.71
C SER A 571 3.78 31.82 -22.06
N ASP A 572 2.74 32.29 -22.76
CA ASP A 572 2.84 32.85 -24.10
C ASP A 572 3.08 34.37 -24.00
N SER A 573 4.30 34.77 -23.63
CA SER A 573 4.69 36.19 -23.60
C SER A 573 5.09 36.64 -25.00
N ASP A 574 4.13 36.86 -25.92
CA ASP A 574 4.41 37.46 -27.24
C ASP A 574 4.61 38.98 -27.10
N PRO A 575 5.85 39.51 -27.16
CA PRO A 575 6.13 40.93 -26.90
C PRO A 575 5.60 41.86 -28.00
N ASP A 576 5.25 41.33 -29.17
CA ASP A 576 4.84 42.11 -30.35
C ASP A 576 3.33 42.38 -30.41
N SER A 577 2.57 41.90 -29.42
CA SER A 577 1.10 42.03 -29.38
C SER A 577 0.57 43.21 -28.54
N LEU A 578 1.46 44.02 -27.94
CA LEU A 578 1.08 45.19 -27.13
C LEU A 578 0.54 46.35 -28.01
N PRO A 579 -0.67 46.89 -27.75
CA PRO A 579 -1.14 48.09 -28.42
C PRO A 579 -0.31 49.32 -28.00
N GLU A 580 0.10 50.16 -28.97
CA GLU A 580 0.81 51.43 -28.72
C GLU A 580 0.05 52.30 -27.70
N GLU A 581 0.68 52.62 -26.57
CA GLU A 581 0.08 53.41 -25.49
C GLU A 581 -0.40 54.80 -25.94
N PRO A 582 -1.58 55.28 -25.48
CA PRO A 582 -1.90 56.70 -25.51
C PRO A 582 -1.16 57.41 -24.37
N GLN A 583 -0.13 58.19 -24.69
CA GLN A 583 0.61 59.03 -23.74
C GLN A 583 -0.33 59.95 -22.95
N ALA A 584 -0.48 59.71 -21.65
CA ALA A 584 -1.19 60.60 -20.75
C ALA A 584 -0.39 61.90 -20.53
N GLN A 585 -0.99 63.06 -20.85
CA GLN A 585 -0.40 64.37 -20.61
C GLN A 585 -0.57 64.78 -19.14
N GLN A 586 0.52 65.15 -18.47
CA GLN A 586 0.49 65.73 -17.12
C GLN A 586 -0.27 67.07 -17.10
N LEU A 587 -1.23 67.21 -16.17
CA LEU A 587 -1.84 68.49 -15.85
C LEU A 587 -0.95 69.28 -14.86
N PRO A 588 -1.00 70.64 -14.85
CA PRO A 588 0.10 71.47 -14.36
C PRO A 588 0.27 71.56 -12.84
N ASN A 589 -0.32 70.68 -12.03
CA ASN A 589 -0.37 70.85 -10.55
C ASN A 589 -0.38 69.55 -9.73
N GLU A 590 0.07 68.41 -10.27
CA GLU A 590 0.23 67.19 -9.48
C GLU A 590 1.63 67.13 -8.83
N SER A 591 1.68 66.85 -7.53
CA SER A 591 2.92 66.73 -6.74
C SER A 591 3.51 65.33 -6.89
N GLU A 592 4.84 65.24 -7.03
CA GLU A 592 5.60 63.97 -6.91
C GLU A 592 5.34 63.35 -5.54
N GLY A 593 4.39 62.41 -5.44
CA GLY A 593 4.06 61.78 -4.16
C GLY A 593 2.78 60.93 -4.17
N ASP A 594 1.85 61.20 -5.09
CA ASP A 594 0.64 60.39 -5.27
C ASP A 594 0.67 59.70 -6.64
N HIS A 595 1.59 58.74 -6.82
CA HIS A 595 1.32 57.67 -7.76
C HIS A 595 0.32 56.74 -7.04
N PRO A 596 -0.95 56.63 -7.46
CA PRO A 596 -1.68 55.43 -7.13
C PRO A 596 -0.83 54.29 -7.71
N GLU A 597 -0.48 53.30 -6.88
CA GLU A 597 -0.05 51.99 -7.36
C GLU A 597 -1.01 51.66 -8.49
N GLN A 598 -0.50 51.69 -9.73
CA GLN A 598 -1.23 51.19 -10.87
C GLN A 598 -1.57 49.77 -10.46
N ASN A 599 -2.87 49.45 -10.34
CA ASN A 599 -3.29 48.08 -10.33
C ASN A 599 -2.59 47.41 -11.52
N ASP A 600 -1.64 46.51 -11.23
CA ASP A 600 -1.13 45.49 -12.14
C ASP A 600 -2.26 44.47 -12.44
N ASP A 601 -3.41 44.97 -12.89
CA ASP A 601 -4.55 44.19 -13.39
C ASP A 601 -4.39 43.87 -14.90
N TRP A 602 -3.15 43.84 -15.40
CA TRP A 602 -2.84 43.66 -16.82
C TRP A 602 -1.84 42.54 -17.02
N GLU A 603 -2.32 41.29 -17.00
CA GLU A 603 -1.89 40.20 -17.88
C GLU A 603 -2.85 39.00 -17.67
N SER A 604 -3.94 39.00 -18.44
CA SER A 604 -4.76 37.80 -18.64
C SER A 604 -3.96 36.82 -19.51
N ASP A 605 -2.94 36.19 -18.93
CA ASP A 605 -2.21 35.10 -19.56
C ASP A 605 -3.21 34.00 -19.94
N THR A 606 -3.42 33.82 -21.24
CA THR A 606 -4.31 32.76 -21.74
C THR A 606 -3.60 31.43 -21.51
N ILE A 607 -4.18 30.56 -20.69
CA ILE A 607 -3.59 29.24 -20.39
C ILE A 607 -3.44 28.43 -21.69
N VAL A 608 -2.19 28.19 -22.10
CA VAL A 608 -1.87 27.34 -23.25
C VAL A 608 -2.11 25.88 -22.85
N ARG A 609 -3.19 25.30 -23.39
CA ARG A 609 -3.52 23.89 -23.16
C ARG A 609 -2.62 22.99 -24.00
N PRO A 610 -2.12 21.88 -23.44
CA PRO A 610 -1.16 21.06 -24.14
C PRO A 610 -1.77 20.32 -25.34
N GLU A 611 -0.94 20.03 -26.33
CA GLU A 611 -1.29 19.30 -27.55
C GLU A 611 -0.39 18.06 -27.70
N PRO A 612 -0.88 16.95 -28.28
CA PRO A 612 -0.05 15.77 -28.50
C PRO A 612 1.00 16.02 -29.59
N GLU A 613 2.22 15.52 -29.38
CA GLU A 613 3.26 15.45 -30.42
C GLU A 613 2.83 14.56 -31.60
N ASN A 614 3.67 14.43 -32.63
CA ASN A 614 3.41 13.48 -33.70
C ASN A 614 3.30 12.05 -33.15
N PHE A 615 2.38 11.25 -33.71
CA PHE A 615 2.21 9.87 -33.27
C PHE A 615 3.52 9.09 -33.45
N ALA A 616 4.04 8.58 -32.34
CA ALA A 616 5.10 7.60 -32.30
C ALA A 616 4.51 6.25 -31.87
N LEU A 617 5.11 5.16 -32.33
CA LEU A 617 4.76 3.84 -31.80
C LEU A 617 4.95 3.86 -30.29
N PRO A 618 4.06 3.21 -29.53
CA PRO A 618 4.23 3.16 -28.09
C PRO A 618 5.61 2.58 -27.74
N ARG A 619 6.37 3.25 -26.85
CA ARG A 619 7.74 2.83 -26.49
C ARG A 619 7.83 1.37 -26.04
N TRP A 620 6.74 0.75 -25.58
CA TRP A 620 6.72 -0.66 -25.14
C TRP A 620 6.85 -1.69 -26.25
N ASP A 621 6.61 -1.29 -27.50
CA ASP A 621 6.90 -2.13 -28.66
C ASP A 621 8.32 -1.89 -29.16
N LEU A 622 9.12 -1.09 -28.44
CA LEU A 622 10.49 -0.74 -28.79
C LEU A 622 11.43 -1.02 -27.59
N ASN A 623 12.63 -1.51 -27.83
CA ASN A 623 13.73 -1.56 -26.87
C ASN A 623 14.32 -0.14 -26.71
N ASP A 624 15.21 0.07 -25.74
CA ASP A 624 15.88 1.35 -25.50
C ASP A 624 16.65 1.91 -26.72
N ASP A 625 16.99 1.05 -27.67
CA ASP A 625 17.66 1.39 -28.94
C ASP A 625 16.68 1.66 -30.10
N GLY A 626 15.37 1.59 -29.87
CA GLY A 626 14.31 1.79 -30.86
C GLY A 626 13.99 0.57 -31.74
N THR A 627 14.53 -0.62 -31.44
CA THR A 627 14.17 -1.89 -32.13
C THR A 627 12.96 -2.56 -31.50
N GLN A 628 12.23 -3.48 -32.16
CA GLN A 628 10.99 -4.03 -31.59
C GLN A 628 11.23 -4.79 -30.26
N SER A 629 10.42 -4.53 -29.22
CA SER A 629 10.69 -5.06 -27.87
C SER A 629 10.60 -6.59 -27.78
N ASN A 630 11.49 -7.19 -26.97
CA ASN A 630 11.50 -8.61 -26.71
C ASN A 630 10.33 -9.03 -25.80
N ASP A 631 9.74 -10.21 -26.06
CA ASP A 631 8.62 -10.80 -25.30
C ASP A 631 8.88 -11.00 -23.79
N GLU A 632 10.11 -10.80 -23.31
CA GLU A 632 10.50 -11.02 -21.91
C GLU A 632 9.91 -10.02 -20.91
N MET A 633 9.49 -8.82 -21.37
CA MET A 633 8.88 -7.81 -20.49
C MET A 633 7.36 -7.99 -20.31
N ARG A 634 6.72 -8.82 -21.12
CA ARG A 634 5.28 -9.07 -21.06
C ARG A 634 4.94 -10.03 -19.93
N VAL A 635 3.82 -9.79 -19.26
CA VAL A 635 3.29 -10.74 -18.27
C VAL A 635 2.77 -11.97 -19.02
N ASP A 636 3.22 -13.14 -18.62
CA ASP A 636 2.60 -14.41 -18.99
C ASP A 636 2.28 -15.22 -17.73
N LEU A 637 1.06 -15.04 -17.23
CA LEU A 637 0.61 -15.70 -15.99
C LEU A 637 0.73 -17.22 -16.04
N LYS A 638 0.53 -17.84 -17.21
CA LYS A 638 0.63 -19.30 -17.34
C LYS A 638 2.09 -19.74 -17.23
N LYS A 639 2.99 -19.05 -17.94
CA LYS A 639 4.42 -19.39 -17.93
C LYS A 639 5.05 -19.08 -16.57
N GLU A 640 4.81 -17.88 -16.04
CA GLU A 640 5.42 -17.35 -14.81
C GLU A 640 4.93 -18.07 -13.55
N PHE A 641 3.65 -18.47 -13.48
CA PHE A 641 3.05 -19.06 -12.28
C PHE A 641 2.55 -20.50 -12.47
N SER A 642 3.04 -21.20 -13.50
CA SER A 642 2.72 -22.61 -13.76
C SER A 642 2.93 -23.52 -12.53
N GLU A 643 3.99 -23.26 -11.76
CA GLU A 643 4.35 -24.06 -10.59
C GLU A 643 3.60 -23.68 -9.30
N ARG A 644 3.14 -22.43 -9.18
CA ARG A 644 2.55 -21.91 -7.94
C ARG A 644 1.03 -22.02 -7.89
N SER A 645 0.37 -22.19 -9.04
CA SER A 645 -1.09 -22.02 -9.22
C SER A 645 -1.57 -20.60 -8.90
N LEU A 646 -2.66 -20.18 -9.54
CA LEU A 646 -3.31 -18.89 -9.27
C LEU A 646 -4.30 -19.03 -8.10
N GLN A 647 -4.65 -17.91 -7.48
CA GLN A 647 -5.77 -17.81 -6.53
C GLN A 647 -6.82 -16.89 -7.12
N ILE A 648 -8.07 -17.37 -7.22
CA ILE A 648 -9.16 -16.62 -7.84
C ILE A 648 -10.38 -16.64 -6.91
N ILE A 649 -10.95 -15.46 -6.66
CA ILE A 649 -12.24 -15.32 -5.99
C ILE A 649 -13.32 -15.18 -7.07
N VAL A 650 -14.41 -15.94 -6.94
CA VAL A 650 -15.50 -15.97 -7.92
C VAL A 650 -16.74 -15.33 -7.33
N LYS A 651 -17.35 -14.41 -8.06
CA LYS A 651 -18.64 -13.80 -7.74
C LYS A 651 -19.57 -13.96 -8.94
N LEU A 652 -20.84 -14.29 -8.67
CA LEU A 652 -21.87 -14.41 -9.69
C LEU A 652 -23.14 -13.76 -9.16
N ALA A 653 -23.59 -12.72 -9.86
CA ALA A 653 -24.73 -11.92 -9.46
C ALA A 653 -25.58 -11.54 -10.67
N ASN A 654 -26.89 -11.46 -10.45
CA ASN A 654 -27.85 -11.00 -11.43
C ASN A 654 -28.53 -9.72 -10.92
N ILE A 655 -28.76 -8.77 -11.81
CA ILE A 655 -29.65 -7.64 -11.57
C ILE A 655 -30.94 -7.91 -12.33
N HIS A 656 -32.06 -7.91 -11.63
CA HIS A 656 -33.40 -8.10 -12.18
C HIS A 656 -34.20 -6.80 -12.02
N LEU A 657 -34.80 -6.35 -13.11
CA LEU A 657 -35.71 -5.21 -13.12
C LEU A 657 -37.11 -5.70 -13.50
N THR A 658 -38.12 -5.20 -12.82
CA THR A 658 -39.52 -5.52 -13.06
C THR A 658 -40.29 -4.26 -13.49
N PRO A 659 -41.48 -4.39 -14.09
CA PRO A 659 -42.33 -3.23 -14.34
C PRO A 659 -42.62 -2.39 -13.07
N GLU A 660 -42.66 -3.05 -11.91
CA GLU A 660 -42.87 -2.42 -10.60
C GLU A 660 -41.61 -1.72 -10.08
N GLU A 661 -40.43 -2.32 -10.28
CA GLU A 661 -39.10 -1.76 -9.94
C GLU A 661 -38.24 -1.64 -11.22
N PRO A 662 -38.47 -0.61 -12.06
CA PRO A 662 -37.93 -0.56 -13.41
C PRO A 662 -36.54 0.09 -13.52
N ASN A 663 -35.97 0.56 -12.42
CA ASN A 663 -34.71 1.31 -12.39
C ASN A 663 -33.70 0.65 -11.45
N TYR A 664 -32.43 0.66 -11.86
CA TYR A 664 -31.29 0.38 -11.00
C TYR A 664 -30.48 1.67 -10.85
N ASP A 665 -30.27 2.13 -9.61
CA ASP A 665 -29.65 3.42 -9.30
C ASP A 665 -28.12 3.44 -9.49
N GLY A 666 -27.52 2.31 -9.86
CA GLY A 666 -26.08 2.17 -9.99
C GLY A 666 -25.41 1.68 -8.71
N GLY A 667 -24.09 1.49 -8.80
CA GLY A 667 -23.24 1.16 -7.65
C GLY A 667 -22.45 2.37 -7.17
N GLU A 668 -21.91 2.25 -5.96
CA GLU A 668 -20.98 3.24 -5.41
C GLU A 668 -19.56 3.07 -5.97
N TRP A 669 -18.75 4.13 -5.85
CA TRP A 669 -17.33 4.06 -6.19
C TRP A 669 -16.60 3.18 -5.19
N HIS A 670 -15.96 2.12 -5.66
CA HIS A 670 -15.23 1.18 -4.81
C HIS A 670 -13.99 0.61 -5.51
N VAL A 671 -13.08 0.06 -4.71
CA VAL A 671 -11.99 -0.83 -5.14
C VAL A 671 -12.37 -2.25 -4.72
N GLU A 672 -11.94 -3.27 -5.47
CA GLU A 672 -12.35 -4.64 -5.19
C GLU A 672 -11.58 -5.22 -4.00
N GLY A 673 -12.32 -5.78 -3.05
CA GLY A 673 -11.80 -6.42 -1.84
C GLY A 673 -11.16 -5.47 -0.82
N ARG A 674 -10.34 -6.04 0.07
CA ARG A 674 -9.53 -5.36 1.07
C ARG A 674 -8.04 -5.71 0.87
N PRO A 675 -7.11 -5.06 1.58
CA PRO A 675 -5.70 -5.46 1.62
C PRO A 675 -5.49 -6.95 1.93
N ASN A 676 -6.37 -7.57 2.71
CA ASN A 676 -6.30 -8.98 3.07
C ASN A 676 -6.39 -9.92 1.84
N GLU A 677 -7.14 -9.55 0.80
CA GLU A 677 -7.35 -10.40 -0.37
C GLU A 677 -6.26 -10.25 -1.43
N HIS A 678 -5.41 -9.21 -1.35
CA HIS A 678 -4.34 -8.96 -2.31
C HIS A 678 -4.80 -9.02 -3.79
N ILE A 679 -6.02 -8.57 -4.11
CA ILE A 679 -6.55 -8.60 -5.48
C ILE A 679 -5.72 -7.64 -6.35
N CYS A 680 -5.11 -8.15 -7.43
CA CYS A 680 -4.32 -7.33 -8.36
C CYS A 680 -5.08 -6.95 -9.63
N ALA A 681 -6.04 -7.78 -10.07
CA ALA A 681 -6.85 -7.51 -11.25
C ALA A 681 -8.23 -8.17 -11.16
N THR A 682 -9.19 -7.61 -11.88
CA THR A 682 -10.57 -8.06 -11.94
C THR A 682 -10.94 -8.39 -13.38
N ALA A 683 -11.75 -9.43 -13.59
CA ALA A 683 -12.42 -9.70 -14.85
C ALA A 683 -13.95 -9.70 -14.67
N LEU A 684 -14.66 -8.96 -15.51
CA LEU A 684 -16.12 -8.88 -15.55
C LEU A 684 -16.61 -9.47 -16.88
N TYR A 685 -17.44 -10.52 -16.80
CA TYR A 685 -18.05 -11.15 -17.97
C TYR A 685 -19.57 -11.01 -17.95
N TYR A 686 -20.10 -10.19 -18.86
CA TYR A 686 -21.53 -9.91 -19.00
C TYR A 686 -22.19 -10.96 -19.89
N TYR A 687 -22.58 -12.09 -19.32
CA TYR A 687 -22.94 -13.27 -20.10
C TYR A 687 -24.39 -13.31 -20.58
N ASP A 688 -25.29 -12.53 -19.97
CA ASP A 688 -26.71 -12.47 -20.33
C ASP A 688 -27.27 -11.09 -19.97
N SER A 689 -27.87 -10.38 -20.92
CA SER A 689 -28.50 -9.08 -20.68
C SER A 689 -29.67 -8.91 -21.62
N ALA A 690 -30.83 -8.51 -21.09
CA ALA A 690 -32.07 -8.41 -21.86
C ALA A 690 -32.96 -7.29 -21.32
N ASN A 691 -33.62 -6.57 -22.24
CA ASN A 691 -34.61 -5.53 -21.95
C ASN A 691 -34.15 -4.40 -21.00
N ILE A 692 -32.89 -4.00 -21.11
CA ILE A 692 -32.31 -2.88 -20.33
C ILE A 692 -31.75 -1.81 -21.28
N THR A 693 -31.68 -0.58 -20.81
CA THR A 693 -30.93 0.49 -21.50
C THR A 693 -29.44 0.20 -21.50
N GLU A 694 -28.69 0.96 -22.31
CA GLU A 694 -27.23 0.92 -22.26
C GLU A 694 -26.73 1.14 -20.83
N ASN A 695 -25.72 0.37 -20.45
CA ASN A 695 -25.13 0.37 -19.13
C ASN A 695 -23.60 0.34 -19.25
N CYS A 696 -22.94 0.99 -18.30
CA CYS A 696 -21.48 1.14 -18.32
C CYS A 696 -20.87 0.86 -16.95
N ALA A 697 -19.60 0.45 -16.97
CA ALA A 697 -18.70 0.55 -15.82
C ALA A 697 -17.91 1.85 -15.95
N SER A 698 -17.90 2.65 -14.89
CA SER A 698 -17.23 3.94 -14.81
C SER A 698 -15.96 3.79 -13.99
N PHE A 699 -14.85 4.40 -14.42
CA PHE A 699 -13.53 4.26 -13.80
C PHE A 699 -12.94 5.62 -13.41
N ARG A 700 -12.27 5.66 -12.26
CA ARG A 700 -11.46 6.79 -11.81
C ARG A 700 -10.19 6.31 -11.13
N GLN A 701 -9.15 7.13 -11.15
CA GLN A 701 -7.84 6.80 -10.58
C GLN A 701 -7.40 7.83 -9.54
N GLN A 702 -6.57 7.39 -8.61
CA GLN A 702 -5.81 8.27 -7.72
C GLN A 702 -4.44 8.53 -8.35
N SER A 703 -4.06 9.80 -8.47
CA SER A 703 -2.80 10.24 -9.09
C SER A 703 -1.88 10.96 -8.10
N VAL A 704 -0.58 11.08 -8.43
CA VAL A 704 0.41 11.73 -7.56
C VAL A 704 0.11 13.23 -7.49
N ALA A 705 -0.08 13.75 -6.27
CA ALA A 705 -0.36 15.15 -5.98
C ALA A 705 0.91 15.92 -5.61
N THR A 706 1.88 16.05 -6.51
CA THR A 706 2.99 16.99 -6.26
C THR A 706 3.24 17.84 -7.50
N ALA A 707 2.87 19.12 -7.38
CA ALA A 707 3.34 20.18 -8.27
C ALA A 707 4.86 20.45 -8.09
N GLU A 708 5.54 19.74 -7.17
CA GLU A 708 6.97 19.88 -6.88
C GLU A 708 7.86 19.56 -8.09
N GLY A 709 7.34 18.84 -9.10
CA GLY A 709 8.03 18.59 -10.37
C GLY A 709 7.84 19.68 -11.44
N PHE A 710 6.94 20.65 -11.23
CA PHE A 710 6.64 21.71 -12.20
C PHE A 710 7.28 23.03 -11.75
N SER A 711 8.15 23.61 -12.59
CA SER A 711 8.66 24.97 -12.38
C SER A 711 7.62 26.00 -12.81
N TYR A 712 7.07 26.79 -11.87
CA TYR A 712 6.22 27.94 -12.17
C TYR A 712 6.44 29.07 -11.15
N GLU A 713 6.17 30.31 -11.56
CA GLU A 713 6.32 31.51 -10.73
C GLU A 713 5.21 31.61 -9.67
N HIS A 714 5.56 32.11 -8.49
CA HIS A 714 5.01 31.67 -7.20
C HIS A 714 3.54 32.01 -6.85
N ASP A 715 2.71 32.56 -7.75
CA ASP A 715 1.37 33.06 -7.36
C ASP A 715 0.19 32.71 -8.31
N TYR A 716 0.35 31.83 -9.31
CA TYR A 716 -0.75 31.42 -10.20
C TYR A 716 -1.39 30.07 -9.80
N HIS A 717 -2.64 30.10 -9.32
CA HIS A 717 -3.37 28.92 -8.80
C HIS A 717 -4.39 28.28 -9.77
N ASP A 718 -4.81 28.96 -10.85
CA ASP A 718 -5.97 28.51 -11.65
C ASP A 718 -5.65 27.54 -12.80
N TRP A 719 -4.40 27.48 -13.29
CA TRP A 719 -4.02 26.66 -14.44
C TRP A 719 -4.12 25.15 -14.19
N PHE A 720 -3.86 24.70 -12.96
CA PHE A 720 -3.79 23.27 -12.62
C PHE A 720 -5.15 22.58 -12.76
N SER A 721 -6.21 23.26 -12.31
CA SER A 721 -7.59 22.76 -12.46
C SER A 721 -8.01 22.75 -13.92
N GLU A 722 -7.60 23.73 -14.74
CA GLU A 722 -7.93 23.75 -16.16
C GLU A 722 -7.22 22.66 -16.98
N VAL A 723 -5.97 22.32 -16.65
CA VAL A 723 -5.20 21.29 -17.39
C VAL A 723 -5.53 19.88 -16.93
N PHE A 724 -5.71 19.65 -15.62
CA PHE A 724 -5.82 18.30 -15.05
C PHE A 724 -7.18 17.99 -14.41
N GLY A 725 -8.03 19.00 -14.18
CA GLY A 725 -9.34 18.81 -13.55
C GLY A 725 -9.29 18.49 -12.05
N CYS A 726 -8.15 18.71 -11.39
CA CYS A 726 -7.95 18.49 -9.96
C CYS A 726 -7.51 19.78 -9.27
N GLN A 727 -7.72 19.87 -7.95
CA GLN A 727 -7.22 21.01 -7.16
C GLN A 727 -5.78 20.79 -6.72
N GLN A 728 -4.98 21.85 -6.79
CA GLN A 728 -3.61 21.84 -6.28
C GLN A 728 -3.62 21.59 -4.77
N LYS A 729 -2.86 20.61 -4.27
CA LYS A 729 -2.81 20.18 -2.85
C LYS A 729 -4.11 19.52 -2.30
N GLY A 730 -5.08 19.16 -3.16
CA GLY A 730 -6.26 18.36 -2.80
C GLY A 730 -6.12 16.86 -3.15
N PRO A 731 -7.11 16.00 -2.83
CA PRO A 731 -7.14 14.61 -3.29
C PRO A 731 -7.17 14.58 -4.83
N VAL A 732 -6.12 14.04 -5.45
CA VAL A 732 -6.00 13.99 -6.92
C VAL A 732 -6.70 12.75 -7.45
N LEU A 733 -8.03 12.81 -7.49
CA LEU A 733 -8.89 11.81 -8.12
C LEU A 733 -9.25 12.28 -9.53
N GLN A 734 -8.81 11.53 -10.55
CA GLN A 734 -9.14 11.81 -11.95
C GLN A 734 -10.16 10.80 -12.47
N TYR A 735 -11.28 11.32 -12.97
CA TYR A 735 -12.23 10.52 -13.73
C TYR A 735 -11.58 10.07 -15.05
N VAL A 736 -11.50 8.77 -15.28
CA VAL A 736 -10.83 8.19 -16.45
C VAL A 736 -11.80 8.12 -17.61
N GLY A 737 -12.89 7.39 -17.44
CA GLY A 737 -13.94 7.24 -18.44
C GLY A 737 -14.87 6.07 -18.18
N ASP A 738 -15.82 5.85 -19.08
CA ASP A 738 -16.81 4.78 -19.00
C ASP A 738 -16.55 3.72 -20.08
N VAL A 739 -16.84 2.46 -19.75
CA VAL A 739 -16.81 1.33 -20.69
C VAL A 739 -18.20 0.69 -20.75
N PRO A 740 -18.83 0.61 -21.94
CA PRO A 740 -20.12 -0.08 -22.09
C PRO A 740 -20.01 -1.57 -21.75
N THR A 741 -21.01 -2.12 -21.08
CA THR A 741 -21.01 -3.48 -20.52
C THR A 741 -21.97 -4.40 -21.28
N ASN A 742 -21.76 -4.48 -22.59
CA ASN A 742 -22.62 -5.22 -23.53
C ASN A 742 -22.63 -6.74 -23.28
N GLU A 743 -23.71 -7.42 -23.66
CA GLU A 743 -23.80 -8.90 -23.57
C GLU A 743 -22.69 -9.56 -24.41
N GLY A 744 -21.96 -10.50 -23.81
CA GLY A 744 -20.83 -11.21 -24.41
C GLY A 744 -19.48 -10.51 -24.19
N ARG A 745 -19.46 -9.30 -23.63
CA ARG A 745 -18.22 -8.58 -23.37
C ARG A 745 -17.52 -9.10 -22.12
N LEU A 746 -16.22 -9.37 -22.26
CA LEU A 746 -15.28 -9.60 -21.17
C LEU A 746 -14.41 -8.35 -21.00
N ILE A 747 -14.36 -7.81 -19.77
CA ILE A 747 -13.56 -6.64 -19.41
C ILE A 747 -12.59 -7.05 -18.32
N THR A 748 -11.32 -6.64 -18.41
CA THR A 748 -10.34 -6.77 -17.34
C THR A 748 -9.72 -5.42 -17.01
N PHE A 749 -9.41 -5.20 -15.75
CA PHE A 749 -8.75 -3.99 -15.27
C PHE A 749 -7.95 -4.30 -14.01
N PRO A 750 -6.86 -3.56 -13.75
CA PRO A 750 -6.10 -3.73 -12.51
C PRO A 750 -6.82 -3.10 -11.32
N ASN A 751 -6.52 -3.58 -10.12
CA ASN A 751 -7.10 -3.07 -8.88
C ASN A 751 -6.46 -1.76 -8.39
N VAL A 752 -5.95 -0.93 -9.32
CA VAL A 752 -5.54 0.46 -9.09
C VAL A 752 -6.64 1.47 -9.38
N PHE A 753 -7.75 1.01 -10.00
CA PHE A 753 -8.90 1.85 -10.30
C PHE A 753 -9.97 1.72 -9.21
N GLN A 754 -10.56 2.86 -8.86
CA GLN A 754 -11.92 2.86 -8.32
C GLN A 754 -12.89 2.75 -9.49
N HIS A 755 -13.91 1.93 -9.33
CA HIS A 755 -14.93 1.75 -10.36
C HIS A 755 -16.33 1.69 -9.76
N ARG A 756 -17.33 1.89 -10.62
CA ARG A 756 -18.74 1.73 -10.27
C ARG A 756 -19.57 1.32 -11.47
N VAL A 757 -20.73 0.72 -11.22
CA VAL A 757 -21.74 0.47 -12.25
C VAL A 757 -22.64 1.71 -12.37
N LEU A 758 -22.87 2.21 -13.58
CA LEU A 758 -23.78 3.34 -13.80
C LEU A 758 -25.25 2.90 -13.71
N PRO A 759 -26.16 3.83 -13.39
CA PRO A 759 -27.60 3.57 -13.38
C PRO A 759 -28.11 3.10 -14.75
N PHE A 760 -29.11 2.22 -14.76
CA PHE A 760 -29.82 1.81 -15.97
C PHE A 760 -31.28 1.43 -15.66
N GLN A 761 -32.13 1.37 -16.68
CA GLN A 761 -33.56 1.07 -16.51
C GLN A 761 -34.06 0.09 -17.57
N LEU A 762 -35.30 -0.38 -17.43
CA LEU A 762 -35.98 -1.16 -18.46
C LEU A 762 -36.13 -0.39 -19.77
N LEU A 763 -35.82 -1.06 -20.89
CA LEU A 763 -36.07 -0.52 -22.24
C LEU A 763 -37.56 -0.54 -22.58
N ASP A 764 -38.20 -1.71 -22.44
CA ASP A 764 -39.65 -1.89 -22.47
C ASP A 764 -40.14 -2.05 -21.02
N LYS A 765 -40.69 -0.98 -20.43
CA LYS A 765 -41.17 -0.93 -19.04
C LYS A 765 -42.35 -1.88 -18.76
N THR A 766 -42.90 -2.55 -19.77
CA THR A 766 -43.99 -3.52 -19.61
C THR A 766 -43.51 -4.96 -19.40
N LYS A 767 -42.22 -5.21 -19.58
CA LYS A 767 -41.62 -6.54 -19.47
C LYS A 767 -40.47 -6.52 -18.47
N PRO A 768 -40.19 -7.63 -17.78
CA PRO A 768 -38.99 -7.72 -16.96
C PRO A 768 -37.73 -7.62 -17.83
N GLY A 769 -36.62 -7.27 -17.20
CA GLY A 769 -35.30 -7.19 -17.81
C GLY A 769 -34.23 -7.62 -16.81
N HIS A 770 -33.05 -7.93 -17.32
CA HIS A 770 -31.97 -8.39 -16.46
C HIS A 770 -30.59 -8.11 -17.03
N ARG A 771 -29.61 -8.12 -16.13
CA ARG A 771 -28.18 -8.14 -16.41
C ARG A 771 -27.51 -9.19 -15.53
N LYS A 772 -26.77 -10.12 -16.12
CA LYS A 772 -26.07 -11.18 -15.38
C LYS A 772 -24.57 -11.08 -15.61
N VAL A 773 -23.81 -11.17 -14.52
CA VAL A 773 -22.35 -11.00 -14.55
C VAL A 773 -21.67 -12.12 -13.78
N LEU A 774 -20.62 -12.67 -14.40
CA LEU A 774 -19.61 -13.50 -13.73
C LEU A 774 -18.38 -12.61 -13.51
N THR A 775 -17.95 -12.52 -12.26
CA THR A 775 -16.81 -11.72 -11.84
C THR A 775 -15.72 -12.63 -11.29
N LEU A 776 -14.48 -12.42 -11.73
CA LEU A 776 -13.30 -13.15 -11.29
C LEU A 776 -12.30 -12.14 -10.74
N TYR A 777 -11.91 -12.29 -9.48
CA TYR A 777 -10.87 -11.48 -8.86
C TYR A 777 -9.59 -12.29 -8.78
N LEU A 778 -8.55 -11.83 -9.48
CA LEU A 778 -7.22 -12.42 -9.45
C LEU A 778 -6.49 -11.89 -8.22
N VAL A 779 -6.20 -12.79 -7.27
CA VAL A 779 -5.27 -12.52 -6.18
C VAL A 779 -3.86 -12.48 -6.76
N ASP A 780 -3.04 -11.54 -6.28
CA ASP A 780 -1.68 -11.34 -6.76
C ASP A 780 -0.87 -12.65 -6.70
N PRO A 781 -0.45 -13.21 -7.86
CA PRO A 781 0.27 -14.48 -7.90
C PRO A 781 1.65 -14.47 -7.22
N HIS A 782 2.17 -13.28 -6.88
CA HIS A 782 3.40 -13.11 -6.11
C HIS A 782 3.22 -13.39 -4.61
N ILE A 783 1.99 -13.44 -4.10
CA ILE A 783 1.67 -13.83 -2.72
C ILE A 783 0.67 -15.00 -2.71
N ARG A 784 0.62 -15.72 -1.58
CA ARG A 784 -0.39 -16.73 -1.31
C ARG A 784 -1.11 -16.35 -0.03
N ILE A 785 -2.43 -16.27 -0.08
CA ILE A 785 -3.28 -16.02 1.09
C ILE A 785 -4.04 -17.29 1.48
N ILE A 786 -4.73 -17.27 2.62
CA ILE A 786 -5.59 -18.38 3.07
C ILE A 786 -6.65 -18.64 1.99
N SER A 787 -6.71 -19.88 1.46
CA SER A 787 -7.68 -20.27 0.43
C SER A 787 -8.52 -21.46 0.85
N SER A 788 -9.51 -21.80 0.02
CA SER A 788 -10.35 -22.98 0.20
C SER A 788 -9.58 -24.30 0.11
N ALA A 789 -8.30 -24.29 -0.29
CA ALA A 789 -7.43 -25.45 -0.14
C ALA A 789 -6.97 -25.64 1.33
N ASN A 790 -6.85 -24.56 2.10
CA ASN A 790 -6.41 -24.58 3.50
C ASN A 790 -7.58 -24.72 4.48
N VAL A 791 -8.74 -24.21 4.10
CA VAL A 791 -9.96 -24.19 4.92
C VAL A 791 -10.97 -25.19 4.34
N PRO A 792 -11.27 -26.32 5.02
CA PRO A 792 -12.35 -27.22 4.64
C PRO A 792 -13.70 -26.50 4.58
N CYS A 793 -14.74 -27.14 4.03
CA CYS A 793 -16.02 -26.45 3.87
C CYS A 793 -16.53 -25.94 5.23
N GLN A 794 -17.13 -24.75 5.23
CA GLN A 794 -17.63 -24.13 6.44
C GLN A 794 -19.16 -24.22 6.55
N GLN A 795 -19.85 -24.76 5.54
CA GLN A 795 -21.30 -24.77 5.45
C GLN A 795 -21.91 -25.93 6.22
N ARG A 796 -22.79 -25.61 7.16
CA ARG A 796 -23.49 -26.59 7.97
C ARG A 796 -24.39 -27.48 7.13
N GLU A 797 -25.00 -26.95 6.08
CA GLU A 797 -25.89 -27.70 5.19
C GLU A 797 -25.15 -28.76 4.37
N TRP A 798 -23.92 -28.47 3.91
CA TRP A 798 -23.09 -29.45 3.20
C TRP A 798 -22.60 -30.53 4.15
N TRP A 799 -22.07 -30.13 5.31
CA TRP A 799 -21.66 -31.06 6.36
C TRP A 799 -22.81 -31.98 6.78
N ALA A 800 -24.00 -31.42 7.01
CA ALA A 800 -25.19 -32.15 7.39
C ALA A 800 -25.59 -33.23 6.36
N GLN A 801 -25.41 -32.96 5.06
CA GLN A 801 -25.68 -33.95 4.01
C GLN A 801 -24.66 -35.10 4.03
N GLU A 802 -23.38 -34.80 4.26
CA GLU A 802 -22.31 -35.78 4.28
C GLU A 802 -22.41 -36.71 5.51
N ILE A 803 -22.65 -36.16 6.71
CA ILE A 803 -22.77 -36.98 7.94
C ILE A 803 -23.98 -37.92 7.92
N ARG A 804 -25.06 -37.56 7.23
CA ARG A 804 -26.27 -38.42 7.11
C ARG A 804 -25.93 -39.76 6.44
N GLY A 805 -24.90 -39.77 5.59
CA GLY A 805 -24.40 -40.95 4.91
C GLY A 805 -23.39 -41.77 5.71
N GLN A 806 -23.07 -41.43 6.96
CA GLN A 806 -21.96 -42.04 7.70
C GLN A 806 -22.36 -42.68 9.04
N GLY A 807 -21.72 -43.82 9.36
CA GLY A 807 -21.74 -44.43 10.70
C GLY A 807 -23.14 -44.61 11.31
N LEU A 808 -23.28 -44.22 12.58
CA LEU A 808 -24.53 -44.33 13.35
C LEU A 808 -25.67 -43.50 12.77
N PHE A 809 -25.37 -42.41 12.04
CA PHE A 809 -26.37 -41.58 11.37
C PHE A 809 -27.09 -42.32 10.23
N GLN A 810 -26.51 -43.37 9.64
CA GLN A 810 -27.30 -44.16 8.68
C GLN A 810 -28.51 -44.87 9.33
N THR A 811 -28.48 -45.06 10.65
CA THR A 811 -29.47 -45.86 11.39
C THR A 811 -30.47 -45.03 12.20
N LEU A 812 -30.23 -43.72 12.34
CA LEU A 812 -31.08 -42.84 13.14
C LEU A 812 -32.26 -42.29 12.30
N PRO A 813 -33.43 -42.05 12.92
CA PRO A 813 -34.55 -41.38 12.25
C PRO A 813 -34.21 -39.95 11.83
N ALA A 814 -34.87 -39.46 10.77
CA ALA A 814 -34.65 -38.12 10.24
C ALA A 814 -34.91 -37.00 11.25
N GLU A 815 -35.84 -37.21 12.19
CA GLU A 815 -36.13 -36.27 13.27
C GLU A 815 -34.93 -36.07 14.19
N ILE A 816 -34.25 -37.16 14.56
CA ILE A 816 -33.06 -37.12 15.40
C ILE A 816 -31.89 -36.49 14.64
N HIS A 817 -31.77 -36.73 13.34
CA HIS A 817 -30.77 -36.03 12.50
C HIS A 817 -30.97 -34.53 12.55
N ASN A 818 -32.20 -34.08 12.30
CA ASN A 818 -32.52 -32.67 12.28
C ASN A 818 -32.29 -32.03 13.65
N GLU A 819 -32.61 -32.76 14.73
CA GLU A 819 -32.35 -32.28 16.09
C GLU A 819 -30.85 -32.14 16.38
N VAL A 820 -30.03 -33.14 16.00
CA VAL A 820 -28.57 -33.05 16.17
C VAL A 820 -27.99 -31.89 15.36
N ILE A 821 -28.38 -31.74 14.09
CA ILE A 821 -27.91 -30.66 13.22
C ILE A 821 -28.31 -29.28 13.78
N ARG A 822 -29.53 -29.14 14.31
CA ARG A 822 -30.01 -27.90 14.93
C ARG A 822 -29.24 -27.51 16.19
N ASN A 823 -28.77 -28.50 16.96
CA ASN A 823 -28.00 -28.26 18.17
C ASN A 823 -26.52 -27.92 17.90
N VAL A 824 -26.03 -28.06 16.66
CA VAL A 824 -24.70 -27.56 16.25
C VAL A 824 -24.81 -26.07 15.94
N THR A 825 -24.34 -25.25 16.89
CA THR A 825 -24.53 -23.79 16.90
C THR A 825 -23.23 -22.99 16.70
N GLU A 826 -22.06 -23.52 17.10
CA GLU A 826 -20.79 -22.77 16.99
C GLU A 826 -20.10 -22.91 15.63
N PHE A 827 -19.93 -24.13 15.12
CA PHE A 827 -19.36 -24.45 13.81
C PHE A 827 -19.83 -25.85 13.40
N PRO A 828 -20.19 -26.12 12.13
CA PRO A 828 -20.07 -25.24 10.95
C PRO A 828 -21.12 -24.11 10.89
N ILE A 829 -20.90 -23.13 10.03
CA ILE A 829 -21.69 -21.90 9.88
C ILE A 829 -22.98 -22.21 9.10
N GLY A 830 -24.13 -21.73 9.59
CA GLY A 830 -25.41 -21.83 8.89
C GLY A 830 -25.64 -20.70 7.89
N ILE A 831 -26.55 -20.89 6.93
CA ILE A 831 -26.80 -19.88 5.89
C ILE A 831 -27.27 -18.52 6.43
N ASP A 832 -28.15 -18.50 7.44
CA ASP A 832 -28.66 -17.24 8.00
C ASP A 832 -27.54 -16.41 8.63
N GLU A 833 -26.67 -17.07 9.39
CA GLU A 833 -25.49 -16.43 9.98
C GLU A 833 -24.47 -15.98 8.93
N ALA A 834 -24.30 -16.74 7.85
CA ALA A 834 -23.45 -16.32 6.74
C ALA A 834 -23.98 -15.05 6.06
N LYS A 835 -25.31 -14.88 5.98
CA LYS A 835 -25.94 -13.65 5.48
C LYS A 835 -25.71 -12.48 6.43
N ASP A 836 -25.87 -12.68 7.74
CA ASP A 836 -25.57 -11.64 8.75
C ASP A 836 -24.12 -11.16 8.65
N LEU A 837 -23.16 -12.09 8.46
CA LEU A 837 -21.75 -11.76 8.24
C LEU A 837 -21.54 -10.98 6.94
N ARG A 838 -22.21 -11.35 5.84
CA ARG A 838 -22.16 -10.59 4.58
C ARG A 838 -22.62 -9.15 4.80
N GLU A 839 -23.75 -8.94 5.48
CA GLU A 839 -24.28 -7.59 5.72
C GLU A 839 -23.28 -6.72 6.49
N LEU A 840 -22.61 -7.29 7.49
CA LEU A 840 -21.57 -6.59 8.24
C LEU A 840 -20.38 -6.22 7.34
N MET A 841 -19.86 -7.19 6.59
CA MET A 841 -18.73 -6.97 5.69
C MET A 841 -19.03 -5.94 4.59
N GLU A 842 -20.23 -5.99 4.02
CA GLU A 842 -20.64 -5.03 2.98
C GLU A 842 -20.74 -3.62 3.54
N ARG A 843 -21.32 -3.43 4.72
CA ARG A 843 -21.35 -2.12 5.38
C ARG A 843 -19.94 -1.58 5.58
N ASP A 844 -19.00 -2.41 6.02
CA ASP A 844 -17.62 -1.97 6.25
C ASP A 844 -16.93 -1.57 4.94
N VAL A 845 -17.14 -2.29 3.83
CA VAL A 845 -16.47 -2.07 2.53
C VAL A 845 -16.78 -0.70 1.92
N PHE A 846 -17.98 -0.15 2.14
CA PHE A 846 -18.40 1.13 1.53
C PHE A 846 -17.88 2.40 2.26
N PHE A 847 -17.15 2.28 3.38
CA PHE A 847 -16.66 3.43 4.15
C PHE A 847 -15.22 3.89 3.85
N HIS A 848 -14.59 3.48 2.73
CA HIS A 848 -13.18 3.79 2.43
C HIS A 848 -12.92 4.57 1.14
#